data_AF-H0SRM1-F1
#
_entry.id   AF-H0SRM1-F1
#
_cell.length_a   1.000
_cell.length_b   1.000
_cell.length_c   1.000
_cell.angle_alpha   90.00
_cell.angle_beta   90.00
_cell.angle_gamma   90.00
#
_symmetry.space_group_name_H-M   'P 1'
#
loop_
_entity.id
_entity.type
_entity.pdbx_description
1 polymer ?
#
loop_
_entity_poly.entity_id
_entity_poly.type
_entity_poly.pdbx_seq_one_letter_code
_entity_poly.pdbx_strand_id
1 'polypeptide(L)'
;MKHKPRRSAGKSPVKSGSPARGDTAEALCEAALRLLRAGLLTQAEETCRRALTLDAASVDALQAMGRVCLALKRFDDAIEWFARAIRQDISVPDSFVGLAQALQLAGRRDEAIKAYDRALQLQPDAVDSWDALGELLQLTGRHAEAALACDRLLQLAPDRAVTWFRLGEVLEAQGRRDEAALAFEQVLKLQPDRVDAANKAGAVHFDAGRYDEAIARFDQSLRQQPDQAGVLCLKGISLRRLRRYDEAQPVGQRAHALAPHDPDIANSYGCILQNLGRHDEAVAVFDKAIAIRPQTADFHNHRGTSLAELHRFEEAFASFDRAIALRPDFADAHWNAALFRLLTGDFEGGWAAREWGRQCRAVGFVERSFDAPMWTGDAPLEGRTILLHSDEGLGDTIQFARYATMAAAQGARVLLEVDAVLQPLLSGLAGVAQCLARGADAVPSIDAHCPLSSLPLAFATRIDTIPAAQCYLPPPPAERCAIWQQRLGPRHRRRVGLVWSGNPAHLNDHNRSMPLAMLAPLLDLDVQFVSLQKGIRPADKAVLAERGDIVDLTAEIIDFVETAALIDNLDLVVTVDTSVAHLSGAMGKPTWVMLPYTPDYRWLLDRDDSPWYPSVRLFRQDRRRDYVPVVARVREALAQLAGSVA
;
A
#
# COMPACT_ATOMS: atom_id res chain seq x y z
N MET A 1 45.02 -80.04 48.36
CA MET A 1 45.81 -79.95 49.60
C MET A 1 46.14 -78.48 49.87
N LYS A 2 45.60 -77.96 50.98
CA LYS A 2 46.02 -76.81 51.81
C LYS A 2 46.89 -75.69 51.19
N HIS A 3 46.30 -74.49 51.24
CA HIS A 3 46.93 -73.18 51.22
C HIS A 3 48.23 -73.07 52.05
N LYS A 4 49.23 -72.40 51.47
CA LYS A 4 50.17 -71.51 52.17
C LYS A 4 50.43 -70.28 51.28
N PRO A 5 50.08 -69.04 51.70
CA PRO A 5 50.51 -67.84 51.01
C PRO A 5 51.90 -67.41 51.50
N ARG A 6 52.77 -67.01 50.57
CA ARG A 6 54.03 -66.32 50.89
C ARG A 6 53.73 -64.84 51.15
N ARG A 7 54.18 -64.36 52.31
CA ARG A 7 54.21 -62.95 52.73
C ARG A 7 54.99 -62.11 51.71
N SER A 8 54.37 -61.04 51.21
CA SER A 8 55.08 -59.89 50.67
C SER A 8 55.09 -58.75 51.70
N ALA A 9 56.21 -58.04 51.72
CA ALA A 9 56.57 -57.00 52.66
C ALA A 9 55.63 -55.79 52.62
N GLY A 10 55.48 -55.14 53.77
CA GLY A 10 54.64 -53.96 53.93
C GLY A 10 55.30 -52.64 53.55
N LYS A 11 54.47 -51.59 53.78
CA LYS A 11 54.67 -50.13 53.67
C LYS A 11 54.41 -49.58 52.25
N SER A 12 53.50 -48.63 52.02
CA SER A 12 52.98 -47.57 52.90
C SER A 12 51.54 -47.19 52.53
N PRO A 13 50.72 -46.73 53.50
CA PRO A 13 49.49 -46.02 53.17
C PRO A 13 49.88 -44.67 52.56
N VAL A 14 49.28 -44.32 51.42
CA VAL A 14 49.34 -42.95 50.91
C VAL A 14 48.65 -42.09 51.95
N LYS A 15 49.46 -41.37 52.74
CA LYS A 15 49.02 -40.39 53.70
C LYS A 15 48.22 -39.34 52.96
N SER A 16 46.98 -39.14 53.41
CA SER A 16 46.27 -37.88 53.33
C SER A 16 47.25 -36.74 53.66
N GLY A 17 47.57 -35.93 52.67
CA GLY A 17 48.36 -34.72 52.88
C GLY A 17 47.65 -33.85 53.91
N SER A 18 48.30 -33.63 55.04
CA SER A 18 47.90 -32.60 56.00
C SER A 18 47.84 -31.25 55.27
N PRO A 19 46.86 -30.39 55.57
CA PRO A 19 46.77 -29.07 54.96
C PRO A 19 48.07 -28.31 55.23
N ALA A 20 48.65 -27.74 54.18
CA ALA A 20 49.72 -26.77 54.33
C ALA A 20 49.20 -25.64 55.22
N ARG A 21 49.96 -25.28 56.25
CA ARG A 21 49.65 -24.14 57.14
C ARG A 21 49.63 -22.87 56.28
N GLY A 22 48.44 -22.43 55.87
CA GLY A 22 48.24 -21.20 55.10
C GLY A 22 47.04 -21.21 54.15
N ASP A 23 46.50 -22.38 53.76
CA ASP A 23 45.40 -22.45 52.79
C ASP A 23 44.04 -22.20 53.47
N THR A 24 43.47 -21.01 53.29
CA THR A 24 42.07 -20.72 53.64
C THR A 24 41.14 -21.26 52.55
N ALA A 25 39.87 -21.53 52.89
CA ALA A 25 38.86 -21.94 51.89
C ALA A 25 38.75 -20.92 50.74
N GLU A 26 38.78 -19.63 51.07
CA GLU A 26 38.79 -18.50 50.14
C GLU A 26 39.99 -18.54 49.16
N ALA A 27 41.21 -18.73 49.66
CA ALA A 27 42.41 -18.82 48.83
C ALA A 27 42.36 -20.02 47.86
N LEU A 28 41.76 -21.13 48.29
CA LEU A 28 41.52 -22.30 47.44
C LEU A 28 40.44 -22.03 46.37
N CYS A 29 39.39 -21.27 46.69
CA CYS A 29 38.39 -20.84 45.71
C CYS A 29 39.02 -19.97 44.61
N GLU A 30 39.84 -18.98 44.99
CA GLU A 30 40.55 -18.14 44.02
C GLU A 30 41.54 -18.94 43.17
N ALA A 31 42.25 -19.90 43.77
CA ALA A 31 43.12 -20.82 43.04
C ALA A 31 42.34 -21.67 42.05
N ALA A 32 41.18 -22.21 42.45
CA ALA A 32 40.32 -22.99 41.56
C ALA A 32 39.79 -22.16 40.38
N LEU A 33 39.38 -20.91 40.60
CA LEU A 33 38.95 -20.01 39.53
C LEU A 33 40.09 -19.61 38.58
N ARG A 34 41.33 -19.51 39.08
CA ARG A 34 42.52 -19.33 38.22
C ARG A 34 42.79 -20.57 37.37
N LEU A 35 42.74 -21.76 37.96
CA LEU A 35 42.90 -23.03 37.24
C LEU A 35 41.81 -23.23 36.19
N LEU A 36 40.56 -22.87 36.51
CA LEU A 36 39.44 -22.86 35.58
C LEU A 36 39.71 -21.94 34.37
N ARG A 37 40.16 -20.71 34.62
CA ARG A 37 40.56 -19.77 33.54
C ARG A 37 41.73 -20.29 32.71
N ALA A 38 42.62 -21.09 33.29
CA ALA A 38 43.72 -21.75 32.58
C ALA A 38 43.31 -23.05 31.86
N GLY A 39 42.03 -23.45 31.91
CA GLY A 39 41.53 -24.69 31.29
C GLY A 39 41.94 -25.98 32.01
N LEU A 40 42.53 -25.89 33.20
CA LEU A 40 42.98 -27.04 34.00
C LEU A 40 41.83 -27.59 34.84
N LEU A 41 40.78 -28.10 34.17
CA LEU A 41 39.47 -28.39 34.79
C LEU A 41 39.53 -29.44 35.91
N THR A 42 40.32 -30.51 35.75
CA THR A 42 40.47 -31.55 36.78
C THR A 42 41.14 -31.02 38.04
N GLN A 43 42.17 -30.18 37.89
CA GLN A 43 42.86 -29.56 39.01
C GLN A 43 41.98 -28.50 39.68
N ALA A 44 41.20 -27.75 38.89
CA ALA A 44 40.20 -26.82 39.42
C ALA A 44 39.14 -27.56 40.25
N GLU A 45 38.63 -28.70 39.78
CA GLU A 45 37.66 -29.52 40.50
C GLU A 45 38.23 -30.05 41.82
N GLU A 46 39.45 -30.60 41.80
CA GLU A 46 40.12 -31.09 43.01
C GLU A 46 40.36 -29.97 44.01
N THR A 47 40.74 -28.78 43.54
CA THR A 47 40.94 -27.60 44.37
C THR A 47 39.63 -27.11 44.99
N CYS A 48 38.52 -27.12 44.25
CA CYS A 48 37.19 -26.85 44.80
C CYS A 48 36.77 -27.88 45.86
N ARG A 49 37.05 -29.18 45.65
CA ARG A 49 36.75 -30.22 46.68
C ARG A 49 37.56 -30.00 47.96
N ARG A 50 38.82 -29.59 47.85
CA ARG A 50 39.65 -29.22 49.00
C ARG A 50 39.05 -28.03 49.75
N ALA A 51 38.63 -26.97 49.04
CA ALA A 51 37.95 -25.83 49.63
C ALA A 51 36.67 -26.26 50.40
N LEU A 52 35.83 -27.09 49.77
CA LEU A 52 34.60 -27.63 50.38
C LEU A 52 34.85 -28.61 51.55
N THR A 53 36.06 -29.18 51.66
CA THR A 53 36.44 -30.01 52.81
C THR A 53 36.81 -29.13 54.00
N LEU A 54 37.37 -27.94 53.77
CA LEU A 54 37.66 -26.96 54.82
C LEU A 54 36.39 -26.25 55.29
N ASP A 55 35.49 -25.94 54.37
CA ASP A 55 34.18 -25.38 54.67
C ASP A 55 33.13 -25.86 53.65
N ALA A 56 32.30 -26.81 54.07
CA ALA A 56 31.26 -27.40 53.23
C ALA A 56 30.08 -26.45 52.95
N ALA A 57 29.95 -25.36 53.71
CA ALA A 57 28.90 -24.35 53.58
C ALA A 57 29.38 -23.07 52.87
N SER A 58 30.68 -22.98 52.51
CA SER A 58 31.24 -21.84 51.79
C SER A 58 30.52 -21.62 50.45
N VAL A 59 29.83 -20.48 50.33
CA VAL A 59 29.12 -20.07 49.10
C VAL A 59 30.10 -19.98 47.93
N ASP A 60 31.26 -19.35 48.13
CA ASP A 60 32.29 -19.20 47.09
C ASP A 60 32.82 -20.54 46.60
N ALA A 61 33.02 -21.51 47.50
CA ALA A 61 33.48 -22.85 47.12
C ALA A 61 32.41 -23.64 46.34
N LEU A 62 31.14 -23.49 46.74
CA LEU A 62 30.00 -24.10 46.04
C LEU A 62 29.82 -23.48 44.64
N GLN A 63 29.91 -22.15 44.52
CA GLN A 63 29.86 -21.44 43.24
C GLN A 63 31.04 -21.81 42.33
N ALA A 64 32.27 -21.85 42.86
CA ALA A 64 33.45 -22.24 42.11
C ALA A 64 33.31 -23.68 41.58
N MET A 65 32.78 -24.61 42.39
CA MET A 65 32.46 -25.97 41.94
C MET A 65 31.39 -25.98 40.85
N GLY A 66 30.32 -25.18 40.97
CA GLY A 66 29.29 -25.03 39.95
C GLY A 66 29.86 -24.53 38.61
N ARG A 67 30.73 -23.51 38.63
CA ARG A 67 31.43 -22.99 37.45
C ARG A 67 32.36 -24.02 36.81
N VAL A 68 33.05 -24.85 37.60
CA VAL A 68 33.86 -25.97 37.08
C VAL A 68 32.98 -27.04 36.43
N CYS A 69 31.84 -27.39 37.03
CA CYS A 69 30.89 -28.34 36.45
C CYS A 69 30.31 -27.83 35.12
N LEU A 70 30.03 -26.53 35.00
CA LEU A 70 29.64 -25.89 33.73
C LEU A 70 30.71 -26.10 32.65
N ALA A 71 31.97 -25.81 32.96
CA ALA A 71 33.07 -25.99 32.01
C ALA A 71 33.31 -27.46 31.62
N LEU A 72 33.02 -28.39 32.53
CA LEU A 72 33.01 -29.83 32.29
C LEU A 72 31.76 -30.33 31.54
N LYS A 73 30.82 -29.45 31.17
CA LYS A 73 29.54 -29.77 30.54
C LYS A 73 28.65 -30.70 31.38
N ARG A 74 28.81 -30.67 32.70
CA ARG A 74 28.00 -31.41 33.67
C ARG A 74 26.91 -30.50 34.22
N PHE A 75 25.90 -30.23 33.39
CA PHE A 75 24.91 -29.18 33.67
C PHE A 75 24.02 -29.49 34.89
N ASP A 76 23.58 -30.73 35.06
CA ASP A 76 22.76 -31.12 36.22
C ASP A 76 23.54 -31.00 37.54
N ASP A 77 24.82 -31.37 37.54
CA ASP A 77 25.69 -31.18 38.70
C ASP A 77 25.89 -29.70 39.00
N ALA A 78 26.12 -28.88 37.96
CA ALA A 78 26.26 -27.44 38.11
C ALA A 78 24.99 -26.81 38.73
N ILE A 79 23.80 -27.22 38.27
CA ILE A 79 22.51 -26.79 38.83
C ILE A 79 22.44 -27.12 40.32
N GLU A 80 22.80 -28.35 40.73
CA GLU A 80 22.76 -28.74 42.14
C GLU A 80 23.78 -27.95 42.98
N TRP A 81 24.99 -27.71 42.47
CA TRP A 81 26.00 -26.92 43.18
C TRP A 81 25.58 -25.47 43.38
N PHE A 82 24.99 -24.82 42.38
CA PHE A 82 24.44 -23.47 42.54
C PHE A 82 23.19 -23.45 43.43
N ALA A 83 22.31 -24.46 43.35
CA ALA A 83 21.17 -24.58 44.25
C ALA A 83 21.61 -24.73 45.72
N ARG A 84 22.70 -25.47 45.97
CA ARG A 84 23.34 -25.55 47.29
C ARG A 84 23.88 -24.20 47.74
N ALA A 85 24.56 -23.46 46.86
CA ALA A 85 25.05 -22.12 47.18
C ALA A 85 23.91 -21.18 47.60
N ILE A 86 22.78 -21.19 46.86
CA ILE A 86 21.57 -20.41 47.17
C ILE A 86 20.94 -20.81 48.52
N ARG A 87 20.93 -22.11 48.86
CA ARG A 87 20.41 -22.59 50.15
C ARG A 87 21.25 -22.10 51.34
N GLN A 88 22.54 -21.86 51.14
CA GLN A 88 23.42 -21.29 52.17
C GLN A 88 23.25 -19.79 52.29
N ASP A 89 23.18 -19.08 51.17
CA ASP A 89 22.91 -17.65 51.14
C ASP A 89 22.07 -17.25 49.92
N ILE A 90 20.82 -16.86 50.19
CA ILE A 90 19.86 -16.42 49.18
C ILE A 90 20.07 -14.97 48.75
N SER A 91 20.97 -14.24 49.41
CA SER A 91 21.25 -12.82 49.11
C SER A 91 22.33 -12.62 48.06
N VAL A 92 23.05 -13.68 47.65
CA VAL A 92 24.16 -13.61 46.69
C VAL A 92 23.66 -13.73 45.24
N PRO A 93 23.70 -12.66 44.42
CA PRO A 93 23.19 -12.66 43.05
C PRO A 93 23.94 -13.64 42.13
N ASP A 94 25.27 -13.72 42.27
CA ASP A 94 26.14 -14.59 41.46
C ASP A 94 25.75 -16.08 41.51
N SER A 95 25.16 -16.53 42.62
CA SER A 95 24.66 -17.90 42.74
C SER A 95 23.47 -18.15 41.81
N PHE A 96 22.57 -17.17 41.70
CA PHE A 96 21.43 -17.22 40.79
C PHE A 96 21.84 -17.06 39.34
N VAL A 97 22.81 -16.19 39.03
CA VAL A 97 23.37 -16.05 37.68
C VAL A 97 24.00 -17.36 37.21
N GLY A 98 24.82 -18.00 38.05
CA GLY A 98 25.41 -19.30 37.75
C GLY A 98 24.36 -20.41 37.56
N LEU A 99 23.32 -20.43 38.39
CA LEU A 99 22.18 -21.34 38.23
C LEU A 99 21.46 -21.11 36.89
N ALA A 100 21.19 -19.85 36.53
CA ALA A 100 20.50 -19.49 35.30
C ALA A 100 21.27 -19.94 34.06
N GLN A 101 22.59 -19.74 34.04
CA GLN A 101 23.48 -20.22 32.97
C GLN A 101 23.46 -21.74 32.86
N ALA A 102 23.48 -22.47 33.98
CA ALA A 102 23.42 -23.93 33.99
C ALA A 102 22.08 -24.46 33.47
N LEU A 103 20.97 -23.85 33.90
CA LEU A 103 19.63 -24.17 33.42
C LEU A 103 19.46 -23.88 31.92
N GLN A 104 20.00 -22.76 31.43
CA GLN A 104 19.97 -22.40 30.01
C GLN A 104 20.73 -23.43 29.16
N LEU A 105 21.95 -23.82 29.58
CA LEU A 105 22.74 -24.84 28.88
C LEU A 105 22.12 -26.24 28.96
N ALA A 106 21.35 -26.54 30.01
CA ALA A 106 20.53 -27.75 30.12
C ALA A 106 19.21 -27.70 29.32
N GLY A 107 18.90 -26.58 28.65
CA GLY A 107 17.66 -26.40 27.88
C GLY A 107 16.42 -26.07 28.73
N ARG A 108 16.57 -25.86 30.05
CA ARG A 108 15.49 -25.53 31.00
C ARG A 108 15.24 -24.01 31.03
N ARG A 109 14.78 -23.47 29.90
CA ARG A 109 14.72 -22.03 29.62
C ARG A 109 13.83 -21.22 30.58
N ASP A 110 12.64 -21.74 30.94
CA ASP A 110 11.74 -21.02 31.84
C ASP A 110 12.28 -20.91 33.27
N GLU A 111 13.01 -21.93 33.72
CA GLU A 111 13.66 -21.92 35.03
C GLU A 111 14.88 -21.00 35.03
N ALA A 112 15.63 -20.97 33.92
CA ALA A 112 16.72 -20.02 33.74
C ALA A 112 16.22 -18.56 33.80
N ILE A 113 15.09 -18.25 33.17
CA ILE A 113 14.46 -16.91 33.26
C ILE A 113 14.15 -16.56 34.72
N LYS A 114 13.50 -17.45 35.48
CA LYS A 114 13.20 -17.21 36.90
C LYS A 114 14.46 -17.00 37.74
N ALA A 115 15.53 -17.73 37.45
CA ALA A 115 16.81 -17.55 38.14
C ALA A 115 17.45 -16.20 37.80
N TYR A 116 17.42 -15.75 36.54
CA TYR A 116 17.85 -14.41 36.16
C TYR A 116 17.00 -13.30 36.79
N ASP A 117 15.67 -13.43 36.78
CA ASP A 117 14.77 -12.48 37.46
C ASP A 117 15.14 -12.34 38.94
N ARG A 118 15.42 -13.47 39.61
CA ARG A 118 15.82 -13.46 41.02
C ARG A 118 17.18 -12.81 41.24
N ALA A 119 18.16 -13.08 40.36
CA ALA A 119 19.46 -12.40 40.41
C ALA A 119 19.30 -10.88 40.27
N LEU A 120 18.46 -10.42 39.33
CA LEU A 120 18.22 -9.01 39.05
C LEU A 120 17.39 -8.29 40.13
N GLN A 121 16.56 -9.02 40.89
CA GLN A 121 15.92 -8.46 42.09
C GLN A 121 16.95 -8.14 43.19
N LEU A 122 18.03 -8.91 43.28
CA LEU A 122 19.11 -8.71 44.26
C LEU A 122 20.13 -7.67 43.77
N GLN A 123 20.42 -7.65 42.46
CA GLN A 123 21.34 -6.70 41.83
C GLN A 123 20.74 -6.12 40.54
N PRO A 124 19.96 -5.02 40.64
CA PRO A 124 19.24 -4.44 39.49
C PRO A 124 20.14 -3.75 38.45
N ASP A 125 21.39 -3.44 38.78
CA ASP A 125 22.35 -2.76 37.90
C ASP A 125 23.28 -3.73 37.13
N ALA A 126 23.04 -5.05 37.24
CA ALA A 126 23.84 -6.07 36.56
C ALA A 126 23.55 -6.13 35.04
N VAL A 127 24.33 -5.36 34.27
CA VAL A 127 24.27 -5.24 32.80
C VAL A 127 24.29 -6.60 32.09
N ASP A 128 25.22 -7.49 32.43
CA ASP A 128 25.35 -8.80 31.75
C ASP A 128 24.16 -9.73 32.04
N SER A 129 23.57 -9.61 33.23
CA SER A 129 22.37 -10.37 33.61
C SER A 129 21.13 -9.90 32.85
N TRP A 130 20.96 -8.59 32.67
CA TRP A 130 19.89 -8.04 31.82
C TRP A 130 20.06 -8.44 30.35
N ASP A 131 21.29 -8.45 29.84
CA ASP A 131 21.57 -8.84 28.45
C ASP A 131 21.24 -10.32 28.21
N ALA A 132 21.69 -11.21 29.10
CA ALA A 132 21.39 -12.63 29.03
C ALA A 132 19.89 -12.93 29.19
N LEU A 133 19.20 -12.22 30.11
CA LEU A 133 17.75 -12.34 30.27
C LEU A 133 17.01 -11.88 29.01
N GLY A 134 17.37 -10.73 28.45
CA GLY A 134 16.75 -10.19 27.24
C GLY A 134 16.90 -11.10 26.03
N GLU A 135 18.08 -11.69 25.83
CA GLU A 135 18.33 -12.69 24.79
C GLU A 135 17.46 -13.95 24.99
N LEU A 136 17.42 -14.48 26.21
CA LEU A 136 16.66 -15.68 26.54
C LEU A 136 15.14 -15.46 26.38
N LEU A 137 14.63 -14.29 26.75
CA LEU A 137 13.23 -13.90 26.56
C LEU A 137 12.88 -13.76 25.07
N GLN A 138 13.77 -13.19 24.25
CA GLN A 138 13.58 -13.14 22.80
C GLN A 138 13.52 -14.54 22.18
N LEU A 139 14.47 -15.41 22.53
CA LEU A 139 14.54 -16.79 22.02
C LEU A 139 13.32 -17.65 22.40
N THR A 140 12.66 -17.32 23.52
CA THR A 140 11.44 -18.01 23.99
C THR A 140 10.15 -17.36 23.49
N GLY A 141 10.23 -16.29 22.67
CA GLY A 141 9.07 -15.59 22.12
C GLY A 141 8.33 -14.69 23.12
N ARG A 142 8.90 -14.45 24.32
CA ARG A 142 8.34 -13.58 25.36
C ARG A 142 8.66 -12.10 25.05
N HIS A 143 8.22 -11.63 23.89
CA HIS A 143 8.64 -10.36 23.30
C HIS A 143 8.38 -9.14 24.19
N ALA A 144 7.24 -9.09 24.89
CA ALA A 144 6.90 -7.97 25.78
C ALA A 144 7.89 -7.84 26.95
N GLU A 145 8.26 -8.97 27.55
CA GLU A 145 9.24 -9.00 28.65
C GLU A 145 10.66 -8.76 28.14
N ALA A 146 10.99 -9.28 26.96
CA ALA A 146 12.27 -9.01 26.31
C ALA A 146 12.45 -7.50 26.05
N ALA A 147 11.40 -6.79 25.64
CA ALA A 147 11.44 -5.34 25.45
C ALA A 147 11.72 -4.60 26.77
N LEU A 148 11.05 -4.98 27.87
CA LEU A 148 11.31 -4.40 29.19
C LEU A 148 12.74 -4.66 29.67
N ALA A 149 13.26 -5.87 29.45
CA ALA A 149 14.65 -6.20 29.77
C ALA A 149 15.64 -5.35 28.95
N CYS A 150 15.37 -5.14 27.65
CA CYS A 150 16.17 -4.27 26.80
C CYS A 150 16.10 -2.80 27.25
N ASP A 151 14.92 -2.28 27.59
CA ASP A 151 14.76 -0.91 28.09
C ASP A 151 15.55 -0.69 29.38
N ARG A 152 15.49 -1.64 30.31
CA ARG A 152 16.29 -1.61 31.55
C ARG A 152 17.78 -1.64 31.26
N LEU A 153 18.22 -2.50 30.35
CA LEU A 153 19.61 -2.57 29.94
C LEU A 153 20.09 -1.26 29.29
N LEU A 154 19.26 -0.62 28.46
CA LEU A 154 19.57 0.65 27.80
C LEU A 154 19.56 1.85 28.75
N GLN A 155 18.79 1.79 29.86
CA GLN A 155 18.90 2.79 30.94
C GLN A 155 20.27 2.72 31.65
N LEU A 156 20.85 1.52 31.76
CA LEU A 156 22.17 1.31 32.37
C LEU A 156 23.31 1.55 31.38
N ALA A 157 23.12 1.18 30.11
CA ALA A 157 24.13 1.23 29.06
C ALA A 157 23.52 1.66 27.72
N PRO A 158 23.32 2.99 27.50
CA PRO A 158 22.58 3.52 26.35
C PRO A 158 23.28 3.33 25.00
N ASP A 159 24.62 3.17 24.98
CA ASP A 159 25.41 3.09 23.75
C ASP A 159 25.56 1.66 23.19
N ARG A 160 24.71 0.71 23.63
CA ARG A 160 24.75 -0.69 23.19
C ARG A 160 23.92 -0.92 21.93
N ALA A 161 24.56 -0.79 20.77
CA ALA A 161 23.92 -1.03 19.46
C ALA A 161 23.29 -2.42 19.33
N VAL A 162 23.88 -3.48 19.93
CA VAL A 162 23.31 -4.83 19.93
C VAL A 162 21.96 -4.88 20.67
N THR A 163 21.84 -4.16 21.79
CA THR A 163 20.61 -4.11 22.58
C THR A 163 19.54 -3.28 21.88
N TRP A 164 19.89 -2.15 21.27
CA TRP A 164 18.96 -1.39 20.41
C TRP A 164 18.45 -2.23 19.24
N PHE A 165 19.32 -3.02 18.61
CA PHE A 165 18.92 -3.90 17.51
C PHE A 165 17.93 -4.97 18.01
N ARG A 166 18.23 -5.61 19.15
CA ARG A 166 17.32 -6.57 19.79
C ARG A 166 15.97 -5.95 20.12
N LEU A 167 15.96 -4.76 20.71
CA LEU A 167 14.75 -4.01 21.03
C LEU A 167 13.91 -3.76 19.77
N GLY A 168 14.54 -3.36 18.67
CA GLY A 168 13.88 -3.21 17.37
C GLY A 168 13.19 -4.48 16.89
N GLU A 169 13.87 -5.63 16.95
CA GLU A 169 13.28 -6.92 16.54
C GLU A 169 12.10 -7.35 17.43
N VAL A 170 12.20 -7.19 18.76
CA VAL A 170 11.09 -7.57 19.65
C VAL A 170 9.91 -6.62 19.56
N LEU A 171 10.12 -5.34 19.23
CA LEU A 171 9.05 -4.38 18.97
C LEU A 171 8.38 -4.64 17.61
N GLU A 172 9.15 -5.00 16.59
CA GLU A 172 8.65 -5.44 15.27
C GLU A 172 7.74 -6.66 15.44
N ALA A 173 8.17 -7.68 16.20
CA ALA A 173 7.38 -8.88 16.48
C ALA A 173 6.08 -8.59 17.26
N GLN A 174 6.02 -7.48 18.02
CA GLN A 174 4.81 -7.01 18.70
C GLN A 174 3.90 -6.15 17.80
N GLY A 175 4.30 -5.85 16.57
CA GLY A 175 3.59 -4.92 15.69
C GLY A 175 3.76 -3.43 16.08
N ARG A 176 4.65 -3.11 17.03
CA ARG A 176 4.95 -1.73 17.49
C ARG A 176 5.93 -1.06 16.54
N ARG A 177 5.50 -0.86 15.29
CA ARG A 177 6.35 -0.44 14.16
C ARG A 177 7.07 0.89 14.38
N ASP A 178 6.42 1.89 14.96
CA ASP A 178 7.05 3.20 15.15
C ASP A 178 8.20 3.15 16.15
N GLU A 179 8.03 2.38 17.22
CA GLU A 179 9.06 2.20 18.24
C GLU A 179 10.19 1.31 17.73
N ALA A 180 9.87 0.27 16.95
CA ALA A 180 10.85 -0.55 16.27
C ALA A 180 11.74 0.29 15.33
N ALA A 181 11.13 1.19 14.54
CA ALA A 181 11.86 2.10 13.67
C ALA A 181 12.83 2.97 14.49
N LEU A 182 12.37 3.59 15.59
CA LEU A 182 13.22 4.40 16.45
C LEU A 182 14.39 3.60 17.04
N ALA A 183 14.16 2.35 17.45
CA ALA A 183 15.21 1.48 17.96
C ALA A 183 16.29 1.19 16.88
N PHE A 184 15.89 0.85 15.66
CA PHE A 184 16.84 0.66 14.56
C PHE A 184 17.56 1.96 14.16
N GLU A 185 16.91 3.12 14.24
CA GLU A 185 17.58 4.41 14.05
C GLU A 185 18.67 4.67 15.09
N GLN A 186 18.48 4.25 16.35
CA GLN A 186 19.55 4.33 17.35
C GLN A 186 20.74 3.42 17.01
N VAL A 187 20.48 2.23 16.47
CA VAL A 187 21.55 1.36 15.95
C VAL A 187 22.34 2.08 14.87
N LEU A 188 21.66 2.73 13.91
CA LEU A 188 22.31 3.44 12.81
C LEU A 188 23.03 4.72 13.25
N LYS A 189 22.62 5.36 14.34
CA LYS A 189 23.40 6.47 14.94
C LYS A 189 24.71 5.99 15.55
N LEU A 190 24.67 4.85 16.25
CA LEU A 190 25.85 4.26 16.88
C LEU A 190 26.76 3.57 15.86
N GLN A 191 26.18 2.97 14.82
CA GLN A 191 26.85 2.19 13.78
C GLN A 191 26.27 2.51 12.39
N PRO A 192 26.69 3.62 11.76
CA PRO A 192 26.12 4.09 10.48
C PRO A 192 26.24 3.10 9.32
N ASP A 193 27.24 2.22 9.33
CA ASP A 193 27.51 1.28 8.24
C ASP A 193 26.87 -0.10 8.46
N ARG A 194 26.01 -0.22 9.47
CA ARG A 194 25.39 -1.50 9.84
C ARG A 194 24.22 -1.87 8.92
N VAL A 195 24.49 -2.76 7.97
CA VAL A 195 23.60 -3.17 6.86
C VAL A 195 22.28 -3.81 7.34
N ASP A 196 22.34 -4.74 8.29
CA ASP A 196 21.18 -5.43 8.86
C ASP A 196 20.20 -4.44 9.52
N ALA A 197 20.74 -3.46 10.26
CA ALA A 197 19.93 -2.40 10.88
C ALA A 197 19.27 -1.48 9.84
N ALA A 198 20.00 -1.11 8.78
CA ALA A 198 19.46 -0.29 7.69
C ALA A 198 18.34 -1.02 6.92
N ASN A 199 18.52 -2.32 6.66
CA ASN A 199 17.48 -3.16 6.06
C ASN A 199 16.22 -3.24 6.92
N LYS A 200 16.40 -3.49 8.23
CA LYS A 200 15.29 -3.58 9.19
C LYS A 200 14.56 -2.24 9.35
N ALA A 201 15.28 -1.14 9.50
CA ALA A 201 14.68 0.19 9.53
C ALA A 201 13.87 0.46 8.25
N GLY A 202 14.45 0.17 7.07
CA GLY A 202 13.76 0.35 5.80
C GLY A 202 12.49 -0.48 5.67
N ALA A 203 12.51 -1.76 6.08
CA ALA A 203 11.35 -2.63 6.07
C ALA A 203 10.24 -2.15 7.02
N VAL A 204 10.59 -1.70 8.22
CA VAL A 204 9.61 -1.15 9.17
C VAL A 204 8.99 0.14 8.68
N HIS A 205 9.77 1.03 8.06
CA HIS A 205 9.24 2.23 7.41
C HIS A 205 8.32 1.89 6.22
N PHE A 206 8.68 0.88 5.42
CA PHE A 206 7.88 0.38 4.31
C PHE A 206 6.51 -0.13 4.79
N ASP A 207 6.48 -0.98 5.81
CA ASP A 207 5.25 -1.53 6.39
C ASP A 207 4.37 -0.45 7.04
N ALA A 208 4.97 0.65 7.50
CA ALA A 208 4.27 1.82 8.02
C ALA A 208 3.79 2.79 6.91
N GLY A 209 4.05 2.50 5.63
CA GLY A 209 3.71 3.39 4.51
C GLY A 209 4.58 4.64 4.37
N ARG A 210 5.68 4.72 5.14
CA ARG A 210 6.67 5.81 5.12
C ARG A 210 7.73 5.56 4.05
N TYR A 211 7.31 5.68 2.79
CA TYR A 211 8.10 5.21 1.65
C TYR A 211 9.39 6.02 1.41
N ASP A 212 9.41 7.33 1.67
CA ASP A 212 10.63 8.15 1.51
C ASP A 212 11.69 7.78 2.55
N GLU A 213 11.30 7.59 3.82
CA GLU A 213 12.19 7.11 4.86
C GLU A 213 12.70 5.69 4.59
N ALA A 214 11.82 4.80 4.10
CA ALA A 214 12.20 3.47 3.68
C ALA A 214 13.28 3.49 2.59
N ILE A 215 13.09 4.32 1.55
CA ILE A 215 14.06 4.51 0.47
C ILE A 215 15.41 5.00 1.01
N ALA A 216 15.40 5.98 1.92
CA ALA A 216 16.64 6.51 2.50
C ALA A 216 17.45 5.44 3.26
N ARG A 217 16.77 4.56 4.01
CA ARG A 217 17.41 3.45 4.73
C ARG A 217 17.89 2.34 3.78
N PHE A 218 17.09 1.99 2.77
CA PHE A 218 17.52 1.05 1.73
C PHE A 218 18.74 1.58 0.97
N ASP A 219 18.80 2.88 0.65
CA ASP A 219 19.97 3.49 0.00
C ASP A 219 21.22 3.45 0.88
N GLN A 220 21.07 3.62 2.20
CA GLN A 220 22.18 3.46 3.14
C GLN A 220 22.71 2.02 3.14
N SER A 221 21.81 1.03 3.18
CA SER A 221 22.19 -0.39 3.08
C SER A 221 22.88 -0.71 1.76
N LEU A 222 22.30 -0.27 0.64
CA LEU A 222 22.79 -0.55 -0.71
C LEU A 222 24.11 0.15 -1.04
N ARG A 223 24.48 1.23 -0.34
CA ARG A 223 25.83 1.83 -0.44
C ARG A 223 26.91 0.87 0.09
N GLN A 224 26.61 0.14 1.16
CA GLN A 224 27.54 -0.80 1.78
C GLN A 224 27.52 -2.17 1.10
N GLN A 225 26.33 -2.66 0.74
CA GLN A 225 26.14 -3.92 0.03
C GLN A 225 25.17 -3.74 -1.15
N PRO A 226 25.69 -3.49 -2.36
CA PRO A 226 24.85 -3.14 -3.52
C PRO A 226 23.97 -4.27 -4.07
N ASP A 227 24.35 -5.53 -3.85
CA ASP A 227 23.72 -6.69 -4.49
C ASP A 227 22.72 -7.41 -3.57
N GLN A 228 21.72 -6.66 -3.10
CA GLN A 228 20.66 -7.17 -2.24
C GLN A 228 19.31 -7.14 -2.98
N ALA A 229 18.96 -8.24 -3.64
CA ALA A 229 17.76 -8.32 -4.49
C ALA A 229 16.46 -7.97 -3.75
N GLY A 230 16.28 -8.47 -2.51
CA GLY A 230 15.10 -8.17 -1.68
C GLY A 230 14.99 -6.69 -1.31
N VAL A 231 16.11 -6.04 -0.96
CA VAL A 231 16.15 -4.61 -0.61
C VAL A 231 15.87 -3.74 -1.84
N LEU A 232 16.45 -4.07 -2.98
CA LEU A 232 16.16 -3.41 -4.26
C LEU A 232 14.67 -3.58 -4.64
N CYS A 233 14.10 -4.76 -4.44
CA CYS A 233 12.67 -5.00 -4.67
C CYS A 233 11.80 -4.08 -3.82
N LEU A 234 12.01 -4.04 -2.49
CA LEU A 234 11.26 -3.17 -1.58
C LEU A 234 11.44 -1.69 -1.93
N LYS A 235 12.66 -1.24 -2.25
CA LYS A 235 12.92 0.12 -2.74
C LYS A 235 12.13 0.41 -4.03
N GLY A 236 12.11 -0.51 -4.98
CA GLY A 236 11.34 -0.38 -6.22
C GLY A 236 9.83 -0.26 -5.97
N ILE A 237 9.29 -1.04 -5.02
CA ILE A 237 7.88 -0.93 -4.61
C ILE A 237 7.61 0.42 -3.94
N SER A 238 8.47 0.90 -3.04
CA SER A 238 8.35 2.23 -2.41
C SER A 238 8.30 3.35 -3.45
N LEU A 239 9.24 3.35 -4.40
CA LEU A 239 9.28 4.33 -5.49
C LEU A 239 8.00 4.29 -6.34
N ARG A 240 7.51 3.08 -6.64
CA ARG A 240 6.23 2.90 -7.36
C ARG A 240 5.04 3.44 -6.57
N ARG A 241 4.98 3.24 -5.24
CA ARG A 241 3.90 3.79 -4.39
C ARG A 241 3.92 5.32 -4.35
N LEU A 242 5.11 5.93 -4.42
CA LEU A 242 5.31 7.38 -4.55
C LEU A 242 5.14 7.90 -5.99
N ARG A 243 4.77 7.05 -6.95
CA ARG A 243 4.66 7.37 -8.39
C ARG A 243 5.96 7.84 -9.05
N ARG A 244 7.12 7.54 -8.46
CA ARG A 244 8.46 7.81 -9.00
C ARG A 244 8.90 6.68 -9.94
N TYR A 245 8.12 6.44 -10.99
CA TYR A 245 8.24 5.24 -11.84
C TYR A 245 9.56 5.17 -12.61
N ASP A 246 10.07 6.31 -13.08
CA ASP A 246 11.34 6.37 -13.81
C ASP A 246 12.52 5.98 -12.92
N GLU A 247 12.48 6.36 -11.64
CA GLU A 247 13.48 5.94 -10.64
C GLU A 247 13.31 4.47 -10.22
N ALA A 248 12.06 3.99 -10.18
CA ALA A 248 11.75 2.60 -9.83
C ALA A 248 12.28 1.60 -10.88
N GLN A 249 12.30 1.98 -12.16
CA GLN A 249 12.66 1.10 -13.26
C GLN A 249 14.05 0.48 -13.15
N PRO A 250 15.15 1.26 -13.03
CA PRO A 250 16.49 0.67 -12.96
C PRO A 250 16.68 -0.16 -11.68
N VAL A 251 16.03 0.21 -10.58
CA VAL A 251 16.07 -0.50 -9.30
C VAL A 251 15.37 -1.87 -9.41
N GLY A 252 14.15 -1.90 -9.96
CA GLY A 252 13.39 -3.13 -10.17
C GLY A 252 14.06 -4.07 -11.19
N GLN A 253 14.62 -3.51 -12.26
CA GLN A 253 15.38 -4.28 -13.25
C GLN A 253 16.61 -4.95 -12.61
N ARG A 254 17.35 -4.23 -11.77
CA ARG A 254 18.51 -4.78 -11.05
C ARG A 254 18.09 -5.86 -10.05
N ALA A 255 17.00 -5.66 -9.31
CA ALA A 255 16.46 -6.67 -8.39
C ALA A 255 16.15 -7.99 -9.14
N HIS A 256 15.46 -7.88 -10.28
CA HIS A 256 15.12 -9.04 -11.11
C HIS A 256 16.35 -9.70 -11.75
N ALA A 257 17.37 -8.92 -12.13
CA ALA A 257 18.62 -9.47 -12.66
C ALA A 257 19.42 -10.26 -11.61
N LEU A 258 19.41 -9.82 -10.34
CA LEU A 258 20.07 -10.52 -9.23
C LEU A 258 19.34 -11.79 -8.80
N ALA A 259 18.02 -11.84 -8.96
CA ALA A 259 17.17 -12.96 -8.60
C ALA A 259 16.17 -13.32 -9.72
N PRO A 260 16.66 -13.84 -10.87
CA PRO A 260 15.83 -14.06 -12.06
C PRO A 260 14.78 -15.17 -11.89
N HIS A 261 14.94 -16.02 -10.88
CA HIS A 261 14.03 -17.12 -10.55
C HIS A 261 13.12 -16.82 -9.36
N ASP A 262 13.13 -15.58 -8.85
CA ASP A 262 12.18 -15.14 -7.83
C ASP A 262 10.93 -14.54 -8.50
N PRO A 263 9.77 -15.21 -8.43
CA PRO A 263 8.56 -14.75 -9.09
C PRO A 263 7.95 -13.51 -8.44
N ASP A 264 8.20 -13.25 -7.15
CA ASP A 264 7.66 -12.09 -6.43
C ASP A 264 8.42 -10.81 -6.82
N ILE A 265 9.74 -10.93 -7.02
CA ILE A 265 10.58 -9.86 -7.59
C ILE A 265 10.20 -9.61 -9.07
N ALA A 266 10.02 -10.68 -9.86
CA ALA A 266 9.57 -10.55 -11.25
C ALA A 266 8.23 -9.82 -11.33
N ASN A 267 7.23 -10.22 -10.54
CA ASN A 267 5.94 -9.54 -10.48
C ASN A 267 6.08 -8.06 -10.09
N SER A 268 6.90 -7.75 -9.08
CA SER A 268 7.15 -6.37 -8.67
C SER A 268 7.78 -5.52 -9.79
N TYR A 269 8.72 -6.08 -10.55
CA TYR A 269 9.29 -5.42 -11.73
C TYR A 269 8.26 -5.26 -12.86
N GLY A 270 7.45 -6.28 -13.12
CA GLY A 270 6.34 -6.22 -14.07
C GLY A 270 5.37 -5.07 -13.74
N CYS A 271 4.98 -4.90 -12.47
CA CYS A 271 4.14 -3.77 -12.04
C CYS A 271 4.80 -2.40 -12.24
N ILE A 272 6.13 -2.29 -12.16
CA ILE A 272 6.85 -1.05 -12.47
C ILE A 272 6.76 -0.76 -13.98
N LEU A 273 6.97 -1.78 -14.82
CA LEU A 273 6.84 -1.65 -16.28
C LEU A 273 5.42 -1.28 -16.71
N GLN A 274 4.40 -1.85 -16.07
CA GLN A 274 3.00 -1.48 -16.26
C GLN A 274 2.75 0.01 -16.04
N ASN A 275 3.23 0.54 -14.91
CA ASN A 275 3.03 1.96 -14.57
C ASN A 275 3.80 2.91 -15.51
N LEU A 276 4.87 2.42 -16.14
CA LEU A 276 5.58 3.11 -17.22
C LEU A 276 4.91 3.00 -18.59
N GLY A 277 3.86 2.18 -18.74
CA GLY A 277 3.21 1.91 -20.03
C GLY A 277 3.94 0.91 -20.92
N ARG A 278 4.99 0.24 -20.41
CA ARG A 278 5.81 -0.76 -21.13
C ARG A 278 5.16 -2.14 -21.05
N HIS A 279 3.94 -2.25 -21.57
CA HIS A 279 3.08 -3.42 -21.36
C HIS A 279 3.62 -4.71 -22.01
N ASP A 280 4.24 -4.64 -23.19
CA ASP A 280 4.84 -5.82 -23.83
C ASP A 280 5.94 -6.46 -22.96
N GLU A 281 6.81 -5.62 -22.40
CA GLU A 281 7.86 -6.08 -21.48
C GLU A 281 7.27 -6.58 -20.16
N ALA A 282 6.22 -5.93 -19.65
CA ALA A 282 5.53 -6.38 -18.44
C ALA A 282 4.93 -7.78 -18.63
N VAL A 283 4.26 -8.04 -19.75
CA VAL A 283 3.71 -9.38 -20.10
C VAL A 283 4.82 -10.43 -20.09
N ALA A 284 5.96 -10.16 -20.75
CA ALA A 284 7.08 -11.10 -20.78
C ALA A 284 7.66 -11.41 -19.39
N VAL A 285 7.65 -10.45 -18.46
CA VAL A 285 8.09 -10.64 -17.07
C VAL A 285 7.03 -11.43 -16.28
N PHE A 286 5.74 -11.14 -16.44
CA PHE A 286 4.68 -11.90 -15.78
C PHE A 286 4.61 -13.34 -16.26
N ASP A 287 4.81 -13.61 -17.56
CA ASP A 287 4.85 -14.96 -18.11
C ASP A 287 5.93 -15.82 -17.43
N LYS A 288 7.11 -15.24 -17.17
CA LYS A 288 8.17 -15.91 -16.41
C LYS A 288 7.77 -16.18 -14.95
N ALA A 289 7.15 -15.22 -14.28
CA ALA A 289 6.68 -15.39 -12.90
C ALA A 289 5.61 -16.51 -12.82
N ILE A 290 4.68 -16.55 -13.78
CA ILE A 290 3.64 -17.57 -13.90
C ILE A 290 4.25 -18.94 -14.20
N ALA A 291 5.27 -19.02 -15.06
CA ALA A 291 5.95 -20.28 -15.35
C ALA A 291 6.62 -20.89 -14.10
N ILE A 292 7.11 -20.06 -13.18
CA ILE A 292 7.71 -20.51 -11.91
C ILE A 292 6.63 -20.86 -10.88
N ARG A 293 5.60 -20.02 -10.74
CA ARG A 293 4.52 -20.19 -9.76
C ARG A 293 3.15 -19.94 -10.41
N PRO A 294 2.54 -20.96 -11.06
CA PRO A 294 1.34 -20.77 -11.89
C PRO A 294 0.04 -20.57 -11.11
N GLN A 295 0.05 -20.84 -9.80
CA GLN A 295 -1.14 -20.78 -8.92
C GLN A 295 -1.21 -19.47 -8.12
N THR A 296 -0.70 -18.36 -8.67
CA THR A 296 -0.76 -17.04 -8.03
C THR A 296 -1.70 -16.11 -8.82
N ALA A 297 -2.87 -15.84 -8.25
CA ALA A 297 -3.92 -15.06 -8.91
C ALA A 297 -3.46 -13.65 -9.32
N ASP A 298 -2.66 -12.98 -8.48
CA ASP A 298 -2.15 -11.63 -8.73
C ASP A 298 -1.34 -11.53 -10.03
N PHE A 299 -0.53 -12.56 -10.36
CA PHE A 299 0.28 -12.57 -11.57
C PHE A 299 -0.60 -12.61 -12.83
N HIS A 300 -1.66 -13.42 -12.80
CA HIS A 300 -2.62 -13.52 -13.90
C HIS A 300 -3.44 -12.24 -14.07
N ASN A 301 -3.85 -11.61 -12.96
CA ASN A 301 -4.53 -10.31 -13.00
C ASN A 301 -3.64 -9.22 -13.62
N HIS A 302 -2.39 -9.10 -13.15
CA HIS A 302 -1.46 -8.11 -13.71
C HIS A 302 -1.16 -8.38 -15.19
N ARG A 303 -0.93 -9.64 -15.57
CA ARG A 303 -0.78 -10.01 -16.99
C ARG A 303 -2.02 -9.60 -17.80
N GLY A 304 -3.22 -9.89 -17.30
CA GLY A 304 -4.49 -9.52 -17.92
C GLY A 304 -4.61 -8.02 -18.18
N THR A 305 -4.32 -7.18 -17.18
CA THR A 305 -4.32 -5.73 -17.36
C THR A 305 -3.33 -5.27 -18.42
N SER A 306 -2.11 -5.82 -18.47
CA SER A 306 -1.14 -5.44 -19.52
C SER A 306 -1.56 -5.86 -20.92
N LEU A 307 -2.15 -7.03 -21.07
CA LEU A 307 -2.67 -7.51 -22.35
C LEU A 307 -3.85 -6.67 -22.83
N ALA A 308 -4.75 -6.28 -21.92
CA ALA A 308 -5.87 -5.41 -22.25
C ALA A 308 -5.40 -4.02 -22.69
N GLU A 309 -4.36 -3.48 -22.05
CA GLU A 309 -3.71 -2.24 -22.48
C GLU A 309 -3.03 -2.39 -23.87
N LEU A 310 -2.59 -3.59 -24.25
CA LEU A 310 -2.11 -3.88 -25.62
C LEU A 310 -3.24 -4.22 -26.60
N HIS A 311 -4.50 -4.10 -26.17
CA HIS A 311 -5.71 -4.49 -26.92
C HIS A 311 -5.73 -5.97 -27.32
N ARG A 312 -4.99 -6.83 -26.63
CA ARG A 312 -5.00 -8.31 -26.75
C ARG A 312 -6.09 -8.90 -25.85
N PHE A 313 -7.34 -8.53 -26.10
CA PHE A 313 -8.46 -8.76 -25.17
C PHE A 313 -8.78 -10.23 -24.90
N GLU A 314 -8.68 -11.11 -25.91
CA GLU A 314 -8.92 -12.55 -25.73
C GLU A 314 -7.96 -13.15 -24.69
N GLU A 315 -6.66 -12.87 -24.83
CA GLU A 315 -5.66 -13.31 -23.86
C GLU A 315 -5.79 -12.62 -22.51
N ALA A 316 -6.22 -11.35 -22.49
CA ALA A 316 -6.48 -10.61 -21.27
C ALA A 316 -7.60 -11.25 -20.45
N PHE A 317 -8.74 -11.56 -21.08
CA PHE A 317 -9.87 -12.21 -20.42
C PHE A 317 -9.52 -13.62 -19.95
N ALA A 318 -8.78 -14.41 -20.75
CA ALA A 318 -8.27 -15.70 -20.29
C ALA A 318 -7.39 -15.56 -19.03
N SER A 319 -6.57 -14.51 -18.95
CA SER A 319 -5.78 -14.17 -17.77
C SER A 319 -6.65 -13.77 -16.57
N PHE A 320 -7.67 -12.93 -16.75
CA PHE A 320 -8.58 -12.57 -15.66
C PHE A 320 -9.40 -13.77 -15.16
N ASP A 321 -9.94 -14.58 -16.07
CA ASP A 321 -10.69 -15.79 -15.73
C ASP A 321 -9.81 -16.77 -14.94
N ARG A 322 -8.52 -16.88 -15.29
CA ARG A 322 -7.57 -17.68 -14.51
C ARG A 322 -7.32 -17.12 -13.12
N ALA A 323 -7.20 -15.79 -12.98
CA ALA A 323 -7.04 -15.13 -11.68
C ALA A 323 -8.27 -15.39 -10.78
N ILE A 324 -9.47 -15.22 -11.32
CA ILE A 324 -10.75 -15.43 -10.63
C ILE A 324 -10.92 -16.92 -10.27
N ALA A 325 -10.56 -17.85 -11.15
CA ALA A 325 -10.62 -19.28 -10.85
C ALA A 325 -9.67 -19.69 -9.71
N LEU A 326 -8.52 -19.03 -9.56
CA LEU A 326 -7.58 -19.27 -8.47
C LEU A 326 -8.02 -18.64 -7.15
N ARG A 327 -8.68 -17.47 -7.22
CA ARG A 327 -9.19 -16.72 -6.07
C ARG A 327 -10.55 -16.11 -6.44
N PRO A 328 -11.67 -16.82 -6.19
CA PRO A 328 -13.00 -16.38 -6.60
C PRO A 328 -13.46 -15.06 -6.00
N ASP A 329 -12.95 -14.71 -4.82
CA ASP A 329 -13.18 -13.44 -4.10
C ASP A 329 -12.18 -12.34 -4.47
N PHE A 330 -11.40 -12.51 -5.56
CA PHE A 330 -10.42 -11.51 -5.98
C PHE A 330 -11.08 -10.31 -6.67
N ALA A 331 -11.59 -9.39 -5.86
CA ALA A 331 -12.35 -8.22 -6.30
C ALA A 331 -11.63 -7.41 -7.40
N ASP A 332 -10.31 -7.19 -7.29
CA ASP A 332 -9.53 -6.44 -8.29
C ASP A 332 -9.57 -7.10 -9.67
N ALA A 333 -9.54 -8.43 -9.75
CA ALA A 333 -9.59 -9.16 -11.03
C ALA A 333 -10.98 -9.07 -11.67
N HIS A 334 -12.05 -9.18 -10.87
CA HIS A 334 -13.42 -8.97 -11.35
C HIS A 334 -13.63 -7.55 -11.84
N TRP A 335 -13.18 -6.55 -11.07
CA TRP A 335 -13.26 -5.15 -11.44
C TRP A 335 -12.51 -4.84 -12.74
N ASN A 336 -11.26 -5.29 -12.86
CA ASN A 336 -10.47 -5.08 -14.07
C ASN A 336 -11.12 -5.75 -15.28
N ALA A 337 -11.58 -7.00 -15.14
CA ALA A 337 -12.30 -7.68 -16.20
C ALA A 337 -13.59 -6.94 -16.59
N ALA A 338 -14.34 -6.42 -15.62
CA ALA A 338 -15.57 -5.67 -15.84
C ALA A 338 -15.34 -4.44 -16.71
N LEU A 339 -14.32 -3.63 -16.39
CA LEU A 339 -14.00 -2.42 -17.16
C LEU A 339 -13.65 -2.75 -18.61
N PHE A 340 -12.89 -3.83 -18.85
CA PHE A 340 -12.53 -4.24 -20.21
C PHE A 340 -13.68 -4.95 -20.96
N ARG A 341 -14.56 -5.68 -20.27
CA ARG A 341 -15.82 -6.19 -20.84
C ARG A 341 -16.69 -5.04 -21.32
N LEU A 342 -16.89 -4.02 -20.47
CA LEU A 342 -17.60 -2.80 -20.85
C LEU A 342 -16.92 -2.11 -22.04
N LEU A 343 -15.60 -1.96 -22.03
CA LEU A 343 -14.85 -1.29 -23.10
C LEU A 343 -14.99 -2.00 -24.45
N THR A 344 -15.08 -3.34 -24.43
CA THR A 344 -15.26 -4.18 -25.61
C THR A 344 -16.74 -4.40 -25.98
N GLY A 345 -17.67 -3.82 -25.21
CA GLY A 345 -19.10 -3.81 -25.49
C GLY A 345 -19.92 -4.95 -24.87
N ASP A 346 -19.30 -5.84 -24.08
CA ASP A 346 -20.00 -6.80 -23.23
C ASP A 346 -20.55 -6.10 -21.98
N PHE A 347 -21.68 -5.41 -22.18
CA PHE A 347 -22.35 -4.68 -21.10
C PHE A 347 -23.03 -5.60 -20.09
N GLU A 348 -23.58 -6.71 -20.55
CA GLU A 348 -24.30 -7.65 -19.68
C GLU A 348 -23.34 -8.27 -18.65
N GLY A 349 -22.21 -8.83 -19.10
CA GLY A 349 -21.19 -9.36 -18.20
C GLY A 349 -20.43 -8.26 -17.45
N GLY A 350 -20.23 -7.11 -18.10
CA GLY A 350 -19.52 -5.96 -17.56
C GLY A 350 -20.19 -5.36 -16.33
N TRP A 351 -21.49 -5.05 -16.38
CA TRP A 351 -22.18 -4.39 -15.25
C TRP A 351 -22.25 -5.26 -14.00
N ALA A 352 -22.53 -6.56 -14.17
CA ALA A 352 -22.58 -7.48 -13.03
C ALA A 352 -21.21 -7.62 -12.35
N ALA A 353 -20.13 -7.77 -13.15
CA ALA A 353 -18.79 -7.88 -12.62
C ALA A 353 -18.29 -6.56 -11.97
N ARG A 354 -18.82 -5.41 -12.40
CA ARG A 354 -18.43 -4.10 -11.88
C ARG A 354 -18.80 -3.89 -10.41
N GLU A 355 -19.84 -4.57 -9.91
CA GLU A 355 -20.25 -4.49 -8.50
C GLU A 355 -19.17 -5.01 -7.53
N TRP A 356 -18.25 -5.86 -7.99
CA TRP A 356 -17.07 -6.25 -7.21
C TRP A 356 -16.17 -5.07 -6.85
N GLY A 357 -16.24 -3.97 -7.60
CA GLY A 357 -15.54 -2.72 -7.29
C GLY A 357 -15.86 -2.16 -5.90
N ARG A 358 -17.05 -2.46 -5.35
CA ARG A 358 -17.42 -2.06 -3.98
C ARG A 358 -16.59 -2.76 -2.90
N GLN A 359 -15.97 -3.88 -3.22
CA GLN A 359 -15.03 -4.59 -2.34
C GLN A 359 -13.57 -4.19 -2.60
N CYS A 360 -13.31 -3.45 -3.68
CA CYS A 360 -11.98 -2.99 -4.06
C CYS A 360 -11.64 -1.67 -3.36
N ARG A 361 -10.77 -1.70 -2.33
CA ARG A 361 -10.33 -0.48 -1.64
C ARG A 361 -9.67 0.56 -2.57
N ALA A 362 -9.10 0.11 -3.69
CA ALA A 362 -8.46 0.99 -4.67
C ALA A 362 -9.44 1.75 -5.57
N VAL A 363 -10.70 1.31 -5.66
CA VAL A 363 -11.67 1.79 -6.66
C VAL A 363 -12.36 3.10 -6.24
N GLY A 364 -12.12 3.60 -5.03
CA GLY A 364 -12.46 4.98 -4.65
C GLY A 364 -13.96 5.30 -4.63
N PHE A 365 -14.82 4.27 -4.69
CA PHE A 365 -16.26 4.45 -4.50
C PHE A 365 -16.55 5.06 -3.13
N VAL A 366 -17.53 5.96 -3.10
CA VAL A 366 -18.02 6.53 -1.84
C VAL A 366 -18.91 5.49 -1.17
N GLU A 367 -18.37 4.81 -0.16
CA GLU A 367 -19.14 3.86 0.65
C GLU A 367 -20.19 4.61 1.48
N ARG A 368 -21.43 4.15 1.39
CA ARG A 368 -22.57 4.69 2.12
C ARG A 368 -23.39 3.56 2.70
N SER A 369 -23.81 3.73 3.94
CA SER A 369 -24.70 2.79 4.64
C SER A 369 -26.05 3.44 4.87
N PHE A 370 -27.11 2.69 4.61
CA PHE A 370 -28.51 3.07 4.84
C PHE A 370 -29.23 1.88 5.49
N ASP A 371 -30.27 2.16 6.26
CA ASP A 371 -31.13 1.10 6.84
C ASP A 371 -32.02 0.44 5.77
N ALA A 372 -32.32 1.17 4.69
CA ALA A 372 -33.06 0.66 3.54
C ALA A 372 -32.21 -0.27 2.68
N PRO A 373 -32.80 -1.28 2.01
CA PRO A 373 -32.06 -2.18 1.13
C PRO A 373 -31.56 -1.50 -0.14
N MET A 374 -30.43 -1.99 -0.67
CA MET A 374 -29.94 -1.60 -1.99
C MET A 374 -30.80 -2.23 -3.08
N TRP A 375 -31.33 -1.42 -3.99
CA TRP A 375 -32.13 -1.85 -5.14
C TRP A 375 -31.24 -2.03 -6.37
N THR A 376 -31.37 -3.19 -7.02
CA THR A 376 -30.59 -3.55 -8.23
C THR A 376 -31.50 -4.02 -9.36
N GLY A 377 -32.75 -3.54 -9.40
CA GLY A 377 -33.74 -3.93 -10.41
C GLY A 377 -34.54 -5.18 -10.03
N ASP A 378 -34.35 -5.71 -8.82
CA ASP A 378 -34.90 -6.97 -8.32
C ASP A 378 -36.30 -6.85 -7.69
N ALA A 379 -36.81 -5.63 -7.49
CA ALA A 379 -38.11 -5.36 -6.90
C ALA A 379 -38.84 -4.19 -7.59
N PRO A 380 -40.20 -4.18 -7.59
CA PRO A 380 -40.98 -3.07 -8.14
C PRO A 380 -40.81 -1.79 -7.30
N LEU A 381 -40.79 -0.64 -7.98
CA LEU A 381 -40.63 0.68 -7.35
C LEU A 381 -41.94 1.47 -7.19
N GLU A 382 -43.07 0.97 -7.68
CA GLU A 382 -44.34 1.71 -7.68
C GLU A 382 -44.75 2.11 -6.26
N GLY A 383 -44.95 3.41 -6.05
CA GLY A 383 -45.32 4.00 -4.76
C GLY A 383 -44.18 4.06 -3.72
N ARG A 384 -42.98 3.58 -4.04
CA ARG A 384 -41.82 3.58 -3.14
C ARG A 384 -40.98 4.85 -3.27
N THR A 385 -40.36 5.26 -2.18
CA THR A 385 -39.35 6.32 -2.15
C THR A 385 -37.96 5.71 -2.29
N ILE A 386 -37.27 6.00 -3.39
CA ILE A 386 -35.91 5.52 -3.65
C ILE A 386 -34.90 6.67 -3.58
N LEU A 387 -33.80 6.45 -2.87
CA LEU A 387 -32.64 7.33 -2.91
C LEU A 387 -31.66 6.87 -3.99
N LEU A 388 -31.49 7.68 -5.03
CA LEU A 388 -30.37 7.59 -5.95
C LEU A 388 -29.25 8.47 -5.43
N HIS A 389 -28.07 7.93 -5.19
CA HIS A 389 -26.96 8.71 -4.62
C HIS A 389 -25.70 8.59 -5.47
N SER A 390 -24.99 9.70 -5.68
CA SER A 390 -23.68 9.63 -6.33
C SER A 390 -22.72 8.77 -5.51
N ASP A 391 -21.79 8.11 -6.19
CA ASP A 391 -20.75 7.27 -5.58
C ASP A 391 -19.42 7.30 -6.37
N GLU A 392 -19.37 8.10 -7.44
CA GLU A 392 -18.23 8.30 -8.34
C GLU A 392 -18.02 9.81 -8.63
N GLY A 393 -17.21 10.12 -9.65
CA GLY A 393 -16.89 11.49 -10.02
C GLY A 393 -18.08 12.30 -10.56
N LEU A 394 -17.83 13.59 -10.75
CA LEU A 394 -18.86 14.54 -11.21
C LEU A 394 -19.37 14.20 -12.63
N GLY A 395 -18.50 13.73 -13.51
CA GLY A 395 -18.87 13.29 -14.86
C GLY A 395 -19.76 12.04 -14.84
N ASP A 396 -19.40 11.05 -14.01
CA ASP A 396 -20.16 9.82 -13.81
C ASP A 396 -21.55 10.12 -13.24
N THR A 397 -21.61 11.03 -12.28
CA THR A 397 -22.87 11.52 -11.69
C THR A 397 -23.77 12.13 -12.75
N ILE A 398 -23.25 13.04 -13.58
CA ILE A 398 -24.02 13.63 -14.68
C ILE A 398 -24.53 12.52 -15.59
N GLN A 399 -23.64 11.62 -16.04
CA GLN A 399 -24.00 10.55 -16.96
C GLN A 399 -25.11 9.66 -16.41
N PHE A 400 -24.97 9.14 -15.20
CA PHE A 400 -25.90 8.17 -14.66
C PHE A 400 -27.19 8.79 -14.10
N ALA A 401 -27.22 10.10 -13.85
CA ALA A 401 -28.45 10.80 -13.46
C ALA A 401 -29.60 10.58 -14.46
N ARG A 402 -29.31 10.31 -15.74
CA ARG A 402 -30.33 9.99 -16.77
C ARG A 402 -31.29 8.85 -16.38
N TYR A 403 -30.84 7.91 -15.56
CA TYR A 403 -31.65 6.79 -15.10
C TYR A 403 -32.68 7.20 -14.03
N ALA A 404 -32.55 8.38 -13.42
CA ALA A 404 -33.53 8.90 -12.47
C ALA A 404 -34.94 9.00 -13.10
N THR A 405 -35.02 9.44 -14.36
CA THR A 405 -36.29 9.50 -15.09
C THR A 405 -36.88 8.11 -15.32
N MET A 406 -36.04 7.09 -15.53
CA MET A 406 -36.50 5.71 -15.72
C MET A 406 -37.02 5.12 -14.40
N ALA A 407 -36.38 5.40 -13.27
CA ALA A 407 -36.87 4.99 -11.95
C ALA A 407 -38.21 5.66 -11.62
N ALA A 408 -38.34 6.96 -11.91
CA ALA A 408 -39.60 7.69 -11.75
C ALA A 408 -40.71 7.13 -12.65
N ALA A 409 -40.38 6.72 -13.88
CA ALA A 409 -41.33 6.09 -14.81
C ALA A 409 -41.85 4.72 -14.32
N GLN A 410 -41.17 4.07 -13.37
CA GLN A 410 -41.67 2.88 -12.67
C GLN A 410 -42.57 3.22 -11.47
N GLY A 411 -42.98 4.49 -11.31
CA GLY A 411 -43.85 4.93 -10.21
C GLY A 411 -43.12 5.25 -8.90
N ALA A 412 -41.79 5.35 -8.93
CA ALA A 412 -40.99 5.69 -7.76
C ALA A 412 -41.04 7.20 -7.44
N ARG A 413 -41.06 7.55 -6.16
CA ARG A 413 -40.64 8.87 -5.70
C ARG A 413 -39.12 8.90 -5.61
N VAL A 414 -38.47 9.54 -6.58
CA VAL A 414 -37.00 9.58 -6.68
C VAL A 414 -36.43 10.75 -5.88
N LEU A 415 -35.59 10.45 -4.89
CA LEU A 415 -34.70 11.40 -4.24
C LEU A 415 -33.31 11.24 -4.86
N LEU A 416 -32.70 12.34 -5.34
CA LEU A 416 -31.37 12.31 -5.95
C LEU A 416 -30.39 13.06 -5.04
N GLU A 417 -29.43 12.37 -4.44
CA GLU A 417 -28.36 13.01 -3.67
C GLU A 417 -27.06 13.08 -4.47
N VAL A 418 -26.50 14.27 -4.58
CA VAL A 418 -25.27 14.55 -5.34
C VAL A 418 -24.37 15.54 -4.60
N ASP A 419 -23.13 15.70 -5.07
CA ASP A 419 -22.24 16.75 -4.56
C ASP A 419 -22.85 18.14 -4.73
N ALA A 420 -22.59 19.04 -3.77
CA ALA A 420 -23.22 20.36 -3.70
C ALA A 420 -23.04 21.20 -4.98
N VAL A 421 -21.93 21.01 -5.70
CA VAL A 421 -21.66 21.70 -6.97
C VAL A 421 -22.52 21.24 -8.15
N LEU A 422 -23.13 20.06 -8.07
CA LEU A 422 -24.04 19.48 -9.07
C LEU A 422 -25.52 19.61 -8.68
N GLN A 423 -25.82 19.79 -7.40
CA GLN A 423 -27.21 19.87 -6.92
C GLN A 423 -28.04 20.92 -7.68
N PRO A 424 -27.55 22.16 -7.95
CA PRO A 424 -28.35 23.14 -8.68
C PRO A 424 -28.65 22.73 -10.12
N LEU A 425 -27.70 22.04 -10.78
CA LEU A 425 -27.85 21.55 -12.16
C LEU A 425 -28.90 20.44 -12.23
N LEU A 426 -28.87 19.50 -11.28
CA LEU A 426 -29.69 18.28 -11.30
C LEU A 426 -31.04 18.44 -10.58
N SER A 427 -31.26 19.57 -9.90
CA SER A 427 -32.54 19.88 -9.24
C SER A 427 -33.73 19.95 -10.19
N GLY A 428 -33.51 20.34 -11.45
CA GLY A 428 -34.55 20.41 -12.47
C GLY A 428 -34.69 19.15 -13.32
N LEU A 429 -34.04 18.04 -12.95
CA LEU A 429 -34.04 16.82 -13.75
C LEU A 429 -35.43 16.15 -13.72
N ALA A 430 -35.97 15.81 -14.90
CA ALA A 430 -37.29 15.20 -15.01
C ALA A 430 -37.38 13.87 -14.23
N GLY A 431 -38.41 13.74 -13.40
CA GLY A 431 -38.64 12.57 -12.56
C GLY A 431 -37.99 12.62 -11.17
N VAL A 432 -37.09 13.58 -10.91
CA VAL A 432 -36.51 13.79 -9.58
C VAL A 432 -37.51 14.58 -8.73
N ALA A 433 -38.00 13.98 -7.64
CA ALA A 433 -38.91 14.64 -6.71
C ALA A 433 -38.19 15.63 -5.78
N GLN A 434 -36.93 15.33 -5.43
CA GLN A 434 -36.08 16.19 -4.62
C GLN A 434 -34.61 15.90 -4.93
N CYS A 435 -33.81 16.95 -5.16
CA CYS A 435 -32.36 16.85 -5.31
C CYS A 435 -31.66 17.38 -4.05
N LEU A 436 -30.90 16.53 -3.38
CA LEU A 436 -30.23 16.77 -2.10
C LEU A 436 -28.73 17.04 -2.32
N ALA A 437 -28.19 18.01 -1.60
CA ALA A 437 -26.76 18.25 -1.52
C ALA A 437 -26.13 17.35 -0.44
N ARG A 438 -25.24 16.45 -0.86
CA ARG A 438 -24.55 15.50 0.01
C ARG A 438 -23.87 16.22 1.18
N GLY A 439 -24.15 15.75 2.40
CA GLY A 439 -23.56 16.26 3.65
C GLY A 439 -24.15 17.57 4.16
N ALA A 440 -24.97 18.26 3.36
CA ALA A 440 -25.67 19.47 3.77
C ALA A 440 -27.14 19.18 4.10
N ASP A 441 -27.81 18.38 3.26
CA ASP A 441 -29.21 18.04 3.43
C ASP A 441 -29.39 16.71 4.16
N ALA A 442 -30.42 16.63 5.01
CA ALA A 442 -30.83 15.37 5.62
C ALA A 442 -31.57 14.51 4.60
N VAL A 443 -31.21 13.23 4.53
CA VAL A 443 -31.93 12.24 3.72
C VAL A 443 -33.26 11.91 4.40
N PRO A 444 -34.41 12.10 3.74
CA PRO A 444 -35.72 11.68 4.24
C PRO A 444 -35.84 10.16 4.44
N SER A 445 -36.96 9.69 5.00
CA SER A 445 -37.27 8.26 5.04
C SER A 445 -37.33 7.68 3.63
N ILE A 446 -36.66 6.56 3.41
CA ILE A 446 -36.51 5.89 2.11
C ILE A 446 -36.88 4.40 2.24
N ASP A 447 -37.46 3.84 1.19
CA ASP A 447 -37.82 2.42 1.11
C ASP A 447 -36.72 1.58 0.45
N ALA A 448 -35.87 2.21 -0.36
CA ALA A 448 -34.71 1.61 -1.01
C ALA A 448 -33.67 2.69 -1.36
N HIS A 449 -32.43 2.27 -1.64
CA HIS A 449 -31.40 3.14 -2.21
C HIS A 449 -30.69 2.46 -3.40
N CYS A 450 -30.10 3.23 -4.29
CA CYS A 450 -29.28 2.73 -5.39
C CYS A 450 -28.14 3.71 -5.68
N PRO A 451 -26.88 3.28 -5.66
CA PRO A 451 -25.78 4.10 -6.15
C PRO A 451 -25.96 4.36 -7.65
N LEU A 452 -25.69 5.59 -8.11
CA LEU A 452 -25.86 5.97 -9.51
C LEU A 452 -25.11 5.02 -10.47
N SER A 453 -23.92 4.58 -10.05
CA SER A 453 -23.07 3.65 -10.80
C SER A 453 -23.67 2.25 -11.03
N SER A 454 -24.67 1.84 -10.23
CA SER A 454 -25.37 0.54 -10.36
C SER A 454 -26.63 0.62 -11.19
N LEU A 455 -27.11 1.81 -11.56
CA LEU A 455 -28.33 1.95 -12.36
C LEU A 455 -28.23 1.24 -13.72
N PRO A 456 -27.09 1.23 -14.44
CA PRO A 456 -26.96 0.43 -15.65
C PRO A 456 -27.22 -1.07 -15.43
N LEU A 457 -26.78 -1.63 -14.30
CA LEU A 457 -27.09 -3.01 -13.90
C LEU A 457 -28.59 -3.18 -13.62
N ALA A 458 -29.16 -2.29 -12.81
CA ALA A 458 -30.57 -2.35 -12.40
C ALA A 458 -31.55 -2.27 -13.59
N PHE A 459 -31.16 -1.56 -14.65
CA PHE A 459 -31.93 -1.45 -15.89
C PHE A 459 -31.45 -2.39 -17.00
N ALA A 460 -30.57 -3.36 -16.70
CA ALA A 460 -30.02 -4.32 -17.66
C ALA A 460 -29.53 -3.64 -18.96
N THR A 461 -28.77 -2.55 -18.82
CA THR A 461 -28.37 -1.70 -19.94
C THR A 461 -27.41 -2.43 -20.86
N ARG A 462 -27.80 -2.61 -22.11
CA ARG A 462 -26.95 -3.01 -23.24
C ARG A 462 -26.66 -1.81 -24.13
N ILE A 463 -25.73 -1.95 -25.08
CA ILE A 463 -25.40 -0.89 -26.05
C ILE A 463 -26.65 -0.37 -26.76
N ASP A 464 -27.57 -1.27 -27.16
CA ASP A 464 -28.81 -0.95 -27.88
C ASP A 464 -29.92 -0.37 -26.98
N THR A 465 -29.76 -0.43 -25.65
CA THR A 465 -30.76 0.06 -24.69
C THR A 465 -30.27 1.22 -23.83
N ILE A 466 -29.12 1.81 -24.16
CA ILE A 466 -28.63 3.00 -23.47
C ILE A 466 -29.70 4.10 -23.58
N PRO A 467 -30.12 4.74 -22.47
CA PRO A 467 -31.03 5.88 -22.51
C PRO A 467 -30.31 7.13 -23.06
N ALA A 468 -30.14 7.17 -24.38
CA ALA A 468 -29.37 8.17 -25.11
C ALA A 468 -30.26 9.29 -25.67
N ALA A 469 -31.06 9.93 -24.79
CA ALA A 469 -31.84 11.10 -25.18
C ALA A 469 -30.91 12.20 -25.75
N GLN A 470 -31.37 12.93 -26.78
CA GLN A 470 -30.60 14.01 -27.41
C GLN A 470 -30.13 15.06 -26.39
N CYS A 471 -30.98 15.36 -25.42
CA CYS A 471 -30.70 16.18 -24.25
C CYS A 471 -31.62 15.71 -23.11
N TYR A 472 -31.10 15.52 -21.91
CA TYR A 472 -31.89 15.16 -20.72
C TYR A 472 -31.71 16.11 -19.54
N LEU A 473 -30.71 16.99 -19.59
CA LEU A 473 -30.56 18.03 -18.57
C LEU A 473 -31.56 19.16 -18.79
N PRO A 474 -32.04 19.81 -17.73
CA PRO A 474 -32.82 21.03 -17.86
C PRO A 474 -32.00 22.12 -18.58
N PRO A 475 -32.63 22.98 -19.39
CA PRO A 475 -31.92 24.10 -19.99
C PRO A 475 -31.40 25.05 -18.88
N PRO A 476 -30.19 25.63 -19.04
CA PRO A 476 -29.67 26.59 -18.08
C PRO A 476 -30.58 27.83 -18.00
N PRO A 477 -30.61 28.54 -16.84
CA PRO A 477 -31.41 29.76 -16.69
C PRO A 477 -31.04 30.83 -17.72
N ALA A 478 -32.04 31.36 -18.43
CA ALA A 478 -31.84 32.34 -19.51
C ALA A 478 -31.07 33.60 -19.06
N GLU A 479 -31.26 34.02 -17.80
CA GLU A 479 -30.54 35.15 -17.21
C GLU A 479 -29.02 34.90 -17.13
N ARG A 480 -28.61 33.68 -16.75
CA ARG A 480 -27.19 33.29 -16.70
C ARG A 480 -26.61 33.19 -18.10
N CYS A 481 -27.36 32.62 -19.05
CA CYS A 481 -26.96 32.59 -20.45
C CYS A 481 -26.74 34.01 -21.01
N ALA A 482 -27.62 34.96 -20.70
CA ALA A 482 -27.50 36.36 -21.15
C ALA A 482 -26.27 37.06 -20.54
N ILE A 483 -25.95 36.80 -19.27
CA ILE A 483 -24.72 37.31 -18.62
C ILE A 483 -23.50 36.81 -19.40
N TRP A 484 -23.42 35.50 -19.68
CA TRP A 484 -22.30 34.96 -20.45
C TRP A 484 -22.24 35.50 -21.88
N GLN A 485 -23.38 35.69 -22.53
CA GLN A 485 -23.44 36.32 -23.85
C GLN A 485 -22.83 37.73 -23.82
N GLN A 486 -23.18 38.53 -22.80
CA GLN A 486 -22.62 39.87 -22.61
C GLN A 486 -21.11 39.83 -22.36
N ARG A 487 -20.63 38.91 -21.51
CA ARG A 487 -19.20 38.76 -21.20
C ARG A 487 -18.37 38.33 -22.39
N LEU A 488 -18.90 37.43 -23.23
CA LEU A 488 -18.23 36.97 -24.46
C LEU A 488 -18.28 38.01 -25.60
N GLY A 489 -19.10 39.05 -25.45
CA GLY A 489 -19.25 40.13 -26.42
C GLY A 489 -20.06 39.74 -27.67
N PRO A 490 -20.01 40.55 -28.74
CA PRO A 490 -20.69 40.26 -29.99
C PRO A 490 -20.10 39.01 -30.67
N ARG A 491 -20.97 38.23 -31.33
CA ARG A 491 -20.59 36.97 -31.98
C ARG A 491 -20.24 37.22 -33.45
N HIS A 492 -18.95 37.40 -33.73
CA HIS A 492 -18.44 37.58 -35.10
C HIS A 492 -17.83 36.29 -35.69
N ARG A 493 -17.51 35.33 -34.82
CA ARG A 493 -16.88 34.05 -35.17
C ARG A 493 -17.61 32.92 -34.47
N ARG A 494 -17.41 31.70 -34.94
CA ARG A 494 -17.83 30.51 -34.18
C ARG A 494 -17.10 30.49 -32.84
N ARG A 495 -17.80 30.08 -31.78
CA ARG A 495 -17.29 29.97 -30.41
C ARG A 495 -16.99 28.53 -30.07
N VAL A 496 -15.75 28.22 -29.72
CA VAL A 496 -15.32 26.87 -29.39
C VAL A 496 -14.79 26.83 -27.96
N GLY A 497 -15.44 26.03 -27.10
CA GLY A 497 -15.00 25.77 -25.74
C GLY A 497 -13.83 24.79 -25.72
N LEU A 498 -12.82 25.03 -24.89
CA LEU A 498 -11.65 24.16 -24.76
C LEU A 498 -11.47 23.64 -23.33
N VAL A 499 -11.22 22.33 -23.21
CA VAL A 499 -10.75 21.67 -21.98
C VAL A 499 -9.67 20.65 -22.36
N TRP A 500 -8.47 20.77 -21.82
CA TRP A 500 -7.30 19.97 -22.23
C TRP A 500 -6.79 19.03 -21.14
N SER A 501 -7.25 19.20 -19.90
CA SER A 501 -6.80 18.38 -18.79
C SER A 501 -7.90 18.11 -17.76
N GLY A 502 -7.82 16.96 -17.11
CA GLY A 502 -8.67 16.58 -16.01
C GLY A 502 -8.09 16.89 -14.63
N ASN A 503 -8.72 16.27 -13.63
CA ASN A 503 -8.28 16.33 -12.24
C ASN A 503 -6.91 15.63 -12.09
N PRO A 504 -5.83 16.32 -11.68
CA PRO A 504 -4.51 15.72 -11.49
C PRO A 504 -4.46 14.64 -10.39
N ALA A 505 -5.44 14.62 -9.48
CA ALA A 505 -5.56 13.57 -8.47
C ALA A 505 -6.10 12.25 -9.04
N HIS A 506 -6.71 12.25 -10.22
CA HIS A 506 -7.25 11.06 -10.85
C HIS A 506 -6.13 10.09 -11.27
N LEU A 507 -6.26 8.80 -10.96
CA LEU A 507 -5.20 7.79 -11.16
C LEU A 507 -4.71 7.75 -12.62
N ASN A 508 -5.64 7.78 -13.58
CA ASN A 508 -5.34 7.71 -15.02
C ASN A 508 -5.18 9.09 -15.71
N ASP A 509 -5.08 10.18 -14.94
CA ASP A 509 -5.03 11.54 -15.50
C ASP A 509 -3.90 11.73 -16.53
N HIS A 510 -2.74 11.15 -16.25
CA HIS A 510 -1.54 11.26 -17.07
C HIS A 510 -1.70 10.71 -18.50
N ASN A 511 -2.66 9.82 -18.75
CA ASN A 511 -2.92 9.28 -20.09
C ASN A 511 -4.00 10.08 -20.84
N ARG A 512 -4.95 10.70 -20.12
CA ARG A 512 -6.13 11.36 -20.70
C ARG A 512 -6.04 12.89 -20.79
N SER A 513 -4.97 13.48 -20.25
CA SER A 513 -4.73 14.92 -20.22
C SER A 513 -3.53 15.28 -21.09
N MET A 514 -3.52 16.50 -21.63
CA MET A 514 -2.39 17.05 -22.37
C MET A 514 -2.06 18.46 -21.87
N PRO A 515 -0.82 18.96 -22.03
CA PRO A 515 -0.51 20.37 -21.74
C PRO A 515 -1.23 21.30 -22.73
N LEU A 516 -1.59 22.52 -22.31
CA LEU A 516 -2.28 23.50 -23.16
C LEU A 516 -1.51 23.81 -24.45
N ALA A 517 -0.18 23.86 -24.36
CA ALA A 517 0.69 24.12 -25.51
C ALA A 517 0.48 23.11 -26.67
N MET A 518 0.00 21.90 -26.39
CA MET A 518 -0.33 20.90 -27.41
C MET A 518 -1.48 21.36 -28.33
N LEU A 519 -2.37 22.24 -27.84
CA LEU A 519 -3.50 22.78 -28.61
C LEU A 519 -3.13 24.00 -29.46
N ALA A 520 -1.88 24.48 -29.41
CA ALA A 520 -1.46 25.64 -30.19
C ALA A 520 -1.84 25.59 -31.68
N PRO A 521 -1.76 24.44 -32.39
CA PRO A 521 -2.15 24.36 -33.80
C PRO A 521 -3.64 24.65 -34.09
N LEU A 522 -4.52 24.53 -33.10
CA LEU A 522 -5.94 24.85 -33.26
C LEU A 522 -6.19 26.36 -33.32
N LEU A 523 -5.34 27.12 -32.65
CA LEU A 523 -5.58 28.52 -32.32
C LEU A 523 -5.30 29.47 -33.51
N ASP A 524 -4.71 28.94 -34.60
CA ASP A 524 -4.52 29.65 -35.88
C ASP A 524 -5.82 29.77 -36.70
N LEU A 525 -6.91 29.11 -36.27
CA LEU A 525 -8.19 29.12 -36.98
C LEU A 525 -9.01 30.38 -36.65
N ASP A 526 -9.82 30.85 -37.60
CA ASP A 526 -10.71 32.02 -37.42
C ASP A 526 -11.94 31.67 -36.55
N VAL A 527 -11.67 31.40 -35.28
CA VAL A 527 -12.60 30.93 -34.25
C VAL A 527 -12.35 31.75 -32.98
N GLN A 528 -13.40 31.99 -32.19
CA GLN A 528 -13.27 32.51 -30.84
C GLN A 528 -13.14 31.34 -29.86
N PHE A 529 -11.92 31.07 -29.39
CA PHE A 529 -11.70 30.04 -28.38
C PHE A 529 -12.05 30.55 -26.99
N VAL A 530 -12.74 29.72 -26.21
CA VAL A 530 -13.19 30.03 -24.85
C VAL A 530 -12.69 28.92 -23.92
N SER A 531 -11.97 29.26 -22.86
CA SER A 531 -11.55 28.28 -21.86
C SER A 531 -12.75 27.82 -21.03
N LEU A 532 -12.91 26.50 -20.90
CA LEU A 532 -13.81 25.86 -19.94
C LEU A 532 -13.02 25.09 -18.86
N GLN A 533 -11.69 25.25 -18.82
CA GLN A 533 -10.80 24.49 -17.96
C GLN A 533 -10.85 25.03 -16.52
N LYS A 534 -11.52 24.30 -15.62
CA LYS A 534 -11.36 24.52 -14.17
C LYS A 534 -10.08 23.84 -13.67
N GLY A 535 -9.45 24.45 -12.67
CA GLY A 535 -8.26 23.89 -12.02
C GLY A 535 -7.01 23.88 -12.93
N ILE A 536 -6.77 24.97 -13.66
CA ILE A 536 -5.63 25.10 -14.59
C ILE A 536 -4.32 24.77 -13.86
N ARG A 537 -3.55 23.85 -14.45
CA ARG A 537 -2.27 23.39 -13.91
C ARG A 537 -1.26 24.55 -13.85
N PRO A 538 -0.34 24.57 -12.87
CA PRO A 538 0.66 25.63 -12.76
C PRO A 538 1.42 25.90 -14.07
N ALA A 539 1.82 24.85 -14.79
CA ALA A 539 2.52 24.98 -16.07
C ALA A 539 1.66 25.60 -17.19
N ASP A 540 0.35 25.33 -17.20
CA ASP A 540 -0.56 25.85 -18.22
C ASP A 540 -1.02 27.29 -17.92
N LYS A 541 -0.94 27.75 -16.66
CA LYS A 541 -1.32 29.13 -16.29
C LYS A 541 -0.46 30.17 -17.00
N ALA A 542 0.85 29.94 -17.06
CA ALA A 542 1.78 30.84 -17.75
C ALA A 542 1.48 30.87 -19.25
N VAL A 543 1.30 29.69 -19.86
CA VAL A 543 0.94 29.56 -21.28
C VAL A 543 -0.37 30.30 -21.55
N LEU A 544 -1.42 30.08 -20.77
CA LEU A 544 -2.72 30.72 -20.99
C LEU A 544 -2.66 32.25 -20.85
N ALA A 545 -1.89 32.77 -19.89
CA ALA A 545 -1.73 34.21 -19.68
C ALA A 545 -1.06 34.92 -20.88
N GLU A 546 -0.24 34.21 -21.64
CA GLU A 546 0.40 34.71 -22.87
C GLU A 546 -0.51 34.61 -24.10
N ARG A 547 -1.66 33.92 -24.00
CA ARG A 547 -2.61 33.69 -25.10
C ARG A 547 -3.76 34.68 -25.09
N GLY A 548 -3.65 35.73 -25.92
CA GLY A 548 -4.75 36.68 -26.18
C GLY A 548 -5.86 36.14 -27.08
N ASP A 549 -5.68 34.96 -27.65
CA ASP A 549 -6.58 34.26 -28.57
C ASP A 549 -7.51 33.24 -27.89
N ILE A 550 -7.38 33.04 -26.57
CA ILE A 550 -8.31 32.27 -25.75
C ILE A 550 -8.98 33.21 -24.74
N VAL A 551 -10.30 33.28 -24.77
CA VAL A 551 -11.09 33.98 -23.76
C VAL A 551 -11.20 33.10 -22.51
N ASP A 552 -10.51 33.47 -21.43
CA ASP A 552 -10.60 32.77 -20.15
C ASP A 552 -11.41 33.59 -19.12
N LEU A 553 -12.60 33.09 -18.81
CA LEU A 553 -13.50 33.63 -17.78
C LEU A 553 -13.79 32.60 -16.68
N THR A 554 -12.96 31.55 -16.58
CA THR A 554 -13.22 30.41 -15.69
C THR A 554 -13.14 30.75 -14.19
N ALA A 555 -12.58 31.91 -13.85
CA ALA A 555 -12.60 32.47 -12.50
C ALA A 555 -14.01 32.86 -12.03
N GLU A 556 -14.91 33.19 -12.94
CA GLU A 556 -16.30 33.59 -12.64
C GLU A 556 -17.25 32.38 -12.55
N ILE A 557 -16.81 31.18 -12.94
CA ILE A 557 -17.59 29.94 -12.87
C ILE A 557 -17.58 29.39 -11.43
N ILE A 558 -18.72 29.39 -10.76
CA ILE A 558 -18.84 28.94 -9.35
C ILE A 558 -19.54 27.58 -9.18
N ASP A 559 -20.35 27.16 -10.15
CA ASP A 559 -21.10 25.90 -10.13
C ASP A 559 -21.22 25.30 -11.56
N PHE A 560 -21.86 24.14 -11.67
CA PHE A 560 -22.11 23.51 -12.97
C PHE A 560 -23.23 24.19 -13.79
N VAL A 561 -24.08 25.01 -13.16
CA VAL A 561 -25.11 25.78 -13.88
C VAL A 561 -24.46 26.93 -14.64
N GLU A 562 -23.48 27.61 -14.07
CA GLU A 562 -22.63 28.60 -14.77
C GLU A 562 -21.88 27.96 -15.93
N THR A 563 -21.31 26.77 -15.69
CA THR A 563 -20.60 26.03 -16.75
C THR A 563 -21.57 25.68 -17.90
N ALA A 564 -22.77 25.22 -17.59
CA ALA A 564 -23.81 24.92 -18.58
C ALA A 564 -24.26 26.18 -19.34
N ALA A 565 -24.51 27.29 -18.64
CA ALA A 565 -24.91 28.56 -19.24
C ALA A 565 -23.83 29.16 -20.16
N LEU A 566 -22.55 28.98 -19.80
CA LEU A 566 -21.44 29.34 -20.67
C LEU A 566 -21.39 28.44 -21.91
N ILE A 567 -21.55 27.11 -21.74
CA ILE A 567 -21.59 26.15 -22.86
C ILE A 567 -22.75 26.44 -23.82
N ASP A 568 -23.90 26.88 -23.32
CA ASP A 568 -25.06 27.25 -24.12
C ASP A 568 -24.72 28.35 -25.15
N ASN A 569 -23.81 29.27 -24.80
CA ASN A 569 -23.34 30.35 -25.65
C ASN A 569 -22.28 29.95 -26.70
N LEU A 570 -21.86 28.68 -26.73
CA LEU A 570 -20.83 28.17 -27.66
C LEU A 570 -21.45 27.56 -28.92
N ASP A 571 -20.65 27.25 -29.94
CA ASP A 571 -21.06 26.42 -31.08
C ASP A 571 -20.69 24.95 -30.87
N LEU A 572 -19.55 24.74 -30.24
CA LEU A 572 -18.89 23.44 -30.10
C LEU A 572 -18.06 23.43 -28.81
N VAL A 573 -17.99 22.29 -28.17
CA VAL A 573 -17.04 22.03 -27.08
C VAL A 573 -16.01 21.02 -27.58
N VAL A 574 -14.72 21.34 -27.46
CA VAL A 574 -13.61 20.41 -27.71
C VAL A 574 -12.94 20.13 -26.37
N THR A 575 -12.95 18.87 -25.94
CA THR A 575 -12.54 18.49 -24.60
C THR A 575 -11.78 17.17 -24.60
N VAL A 576 -10.92 16.94 -23.62
CA VAL A 576 -10.58 15.57 -23.21
C VAL A 576 -11.74 14.97 -22.38
N ASP A 577 -11.63 13.73 -21.91
CA ASP A 577 -12.67 12.91 -21.25
C ASP A 577 -13.30 13.48 -19.92
N THR A 578 -13.39 14.79 -19.68
CA THR A 578 -13.78 15.37 -18.37
C THR A 578 -15.29 15.39 -18.08
N SER A 579 -15.66 15.86 -16.88
CA SER A 579 -17.06 16.20 -16.56
C SER A 579 -17.68 17.19 -17.55
N VAL A 580 -16.89 18.02 -18.23
CA VAL A 580 -17.38 18.91 -19.29
C VAL A 580 -17.82 18.12 -20.53
N ALA A 581 -17.17 17.00 -20.86
CA ALA A 581 -17.61 16.11 -21.94
C ALA A 581 -19.01 15.54 -21.65
N HIS A 582 -19.23 15.08 -20.41
CA HIS A 582 -20.52 14.57 -19.97
C HIS A 582 -21.59 15.67 -19.88
N LEU A 583 -21.24 16.85 -19.36
CA LEU A 583 -22.17 17.99 -19.28
C LEU A 583 -22.63 18.44 -20.67
N SER A 584 -21.69 18.75 -21.56
CA SER A 584 -21.99 19.22 -22.91
C SER A 584 -22.73 18.17 -23.75
N GLY A 585 -22.35 16.89 -23.65
CA GLY A 585 -23.09 15.80 -24.26
C GLY A 585 -24.51 15.65 -23.70
N ALA A 586 -24.71 15.77 -22.38
CA ALA A 586 -26.01 15.67 -21.74
C ALA A 586 -26.95 16.84 -22.06
N MET A 587 -26.38 18.01 -22.40
CA MET A 587 -27.10 19.17 -22.93
C MET A 587 -27.45 19.05 -24.42
N GLY A 588 -26.97 18.00 -25.12
CA GLY A 588 -27.10 17.87 -26.57
C GLY A 588 -26.23 18.85 -27.36
N LYS A 589 -25.22 19.45 -26.72
CA LYS A 589 -24.29 20.37 -27.38
C LYS A 589 -23.37 19.58 -28.31
N PRO A 590 -23.11 20.06 -29.54
CA PRO A 590 -22.02 19.52 -30.36
C PRO A 590 -20.73 19.48 -29.54
N THR A 591 -20.15 18.28 -29.40
CA THR A 591 -19.02 18.06 -28.51
C THR A 591 -18.02 17.10 -29.15
N TRP A 592 -16.75 17.47 -29.19
CA TRP A 592 -15.66 16.64 -29.68
C TRP A 592 -14.77 16.21 -28.52
N VAL A 593 -14.60 14.90 -28.35
CA VAL A 593 -13.80 14.34 -27.26
C VAL A 593 -12.49 13.76 -27.78
N MET A 594 -11.37 14.28 -27.28
CA MET A 594 -10.03 13.77 -27.54
C MET A 594 -9.68 12.68 -26.52
N LEU A 595 -9.56 11.45 -27.00
CA LEU A 595 -9.44 10.24 -26.20
C LEU A 595 -8.02 9.65 -26.24
N PRO A 596 -7.56 9.06 -25.13
CA PRO A 596 -6.32 8.29 -25.10
C PRO A 596 -6.44 6.99 -25.89
N TYR A 597 -5.30 6.31 -26.10
CA TYR A 597 -5.23 5.04 -26.84
C TYR A 597 -6.15 3.95 -26.26
N THR A 598 -6.15 3.79 -24.93
CA THR A 598 -7.15 2.99 -24.21
C THR A 598 -8.09 3.95 -23.48
N PRO A 599 -9.27 4.26 -24.05
CA PRO A 599 -10.23 5.17 -23.44
C PRO A 599 -11.01 4.51 -22.30
N ASP A 600 -11.75 5.32 -21.55
CA ASP A 600 -12.78 4.79 -20.65
C ASP A 600 -13.85 4.02 -21.44
N TYR A 601 -14.44 3.01 -20.80
CA TYR A 601 -15.37 2.08 -21.45
C TYR A 601 -16.58 2.77 -22.09
N ARG A 602 -16.96 3.95 -21.59
CA ARG A 602 -18.09 4.73 -22.11
C ARG A 602 -17.91 5.15 -23.57
N TRP A 603 -16.66 5.25 -24.00
CA TRP A 603 -16.33 5.65 -25.35
C TRP A 603 -16.06 4.48 -26.28
N LEU A 604 -15.87 3.25 -25.78
CA LEU A 604 -15.56 2.04 -26.56
C LEU A 604 -14.29 2.23 -27.43
N LEU A 605 -13.95 1.30 -28.33
CA LEU A 605 -12.67 1.32 -29.08
C LEU A 605 -12.82 1.79 -30.54
N ASP A 606 -13.67 1.13 -31.32
CA ASP A 606 -13.67 1.23 -32.78
C ASP A 606 -14.84 2.05 -33.33
N ARG A 607 -14.97 3.29 -32.85
CA ARG A 607 -16.05 4.19 -33.30
C ARG A 607 -15.74 5.67 -33.10
N ASP A 608 -16.25 6.52 -33.98
CA ASP A 608 -16.08 7.98 -33.88
C ASP A 608 -17.32 8.69 -33.32
N ASP A 609 -18.36 7.95 -32.96
CA ASP A 609 -19.59 8.41 -32.31
C ASP A 609 -19.70 7.91 -30.86
N SER A 610 -20.59 8.51 -30.08
CA SER A 610 -20.88 8.06 -28.71
C SER A 610 -22.27 7.45 -28.61
N PRO A 611 -22.40 6.19 -28.14
CA PRO A 611 -23.71 5.59 -27.91
C PRO A 611 -24.42 6.20 -26.67
N TRP A 612 -23.71 6.97 -25.84
CA TRP A 612 -24.27 7.67 -24.69
C TRP A 612 -24.74 9.09 -25.00
N TYR A 613 -24.17 9.72 -26.02
CA TYR A 613 -24.35 11.13 -26.34
C TYR A 613 -24.40 11.33 -27.87
N PRO A 614 -25.60 11.43 -28.47
CA PRO A 614 -25.74 11.57 -29.93
C PRO A 614 -25.06 12.81 -30.53
N SER A 615 -24.82 13.85 -29.73
CA SER A 615 -24.14 15.09 -30.14
C SER A 615 -22.60 15.01 -30.08
N VAL A 616 -22.04 13.88 -29.64
CA VAL A 616 -20.61 13.71 -29.41
C VAL A 616 -19.93 13.03 -30.60
N ARG A 617 -18.80 13.58 -31.03
CA ARG A 617 -17.82 12.97 -31.95
C ARG A 617 -16.52 12.69 -31.21
N LEU A 618 -15.87 11.57 -31.51
CA LEU A 618 -14.67 11.11 -30.83
C LEU A 618 -13.43 11.23 -31.73
N PHE A 619 -12.28 11.56 -31.13
CA PHE A 619 -10.98 11.62 -31.77
C PHE A 619 -9.98 10.86 -30.90
N ARG A 620 -9.38 9.80 -31.43
CA ARG A 620 -8.62 8.83 -30.62
C ARG A 620 -7.15 8.85 -30.94
N GLN A 621 -6.30 8.53 -29.98
CA GLN A 621 -4.89 8.27 -30.25
C GLN A 621 -4.69 6.97 -31.03
N ASP A 622 -3.77 6.98 -31.99
CA ASP A 622 -3.31 5.75 -32.67
C ASP A 622 -2.21 5.04 -31.87
N ARG A 623 -1.54 5.78 -30.97
CA ARG A 623 -0.46 5.30 -30.10
C ARG A 623 -0.53 5.95 -28.73
N ARG A 624 -0.15 5.21 -27.69
CA ARG A 624 -0.16 5.69 -26.30
C ARG A 624 0.59 7.02 -26.15
N ARG A 625 -0.07 7.98 -25.50
CA ARG A 625 0.48 9.30 -25.12
C ARG A 625 0.90 10.16 -26.31
N ASP A 626 0.38 9.89 -27.51
CA ASP A 626 0.61 10.70 -28.70
C ASP A 626 -0.67 11.44 -29.12
N TYR A 627 -0.87 12.64 -28.57
CA TYR A 627 -1.99 13.50 -28.91
C TYR A 627 -1.75 14.35 -30.17
N VAL A 628 -0.55 14.37 -30.75
CA VAL A 628 -0.23 15.23 -31.89
C VAL A 628 -1.11 14.90 -33.12
N PRO A 629 -1.27 13.62 -33.55
CA PRO A 629 -2.19 13.27 -34.63
C PRO A 629 -3.65 13.58 -34.29
N VAL A 630 -4.04 13.46 -33.02
CA VAL A 630 -5.40 13.74 -32.55
C VAL A 630 -5.73 15.23 -32.75
N VAL A 631 -4.84 16.11 -32.28
CA VAL A 631 -4.99 17.57 -32.42
C VAL A 631 -4.99 17.96 -33.90
N ALA A 632 -4.17 17.32 -34.74
CA ALA A 632 -4.17 17.57 -36.18
C ALA A 632 -5.51 17.23 -36.85
N ARG A 633 -6.11 16.08 -36.51
CA ARG A 633 -7.45 15.70 -37.00
C ARG A 633 -8.56 16.63 -36.50
N VAL A 634 -8.48 17.06 -35.24
CA VAL A 634 -9.40 18.06 -34.68
C VAL A 634 -9.27 19.39 -35.43
N ARG A 635 -8.05 19.85 -35.71
CA ARG A 635 -7.78 21.07 -36.48
C ARG A 635 -8.40 21.01 -37.87
N GLU A 636 -8.21 19.91 -38.58
CA GLU A 636 -8.77 19.71 -39.92
C GLU A 636 -10.30 19.77 -39.90
N ALA A 637 -10.92 19.06 -38.94
CA ALA A 637 -12.37 19.09 -38.77
C ALA A 637 -12.88 20.50 -38.38
N LEU A 638 -12.17 21.22 -37.50
CA LEU A 638 -12.52 22.60 -37.13
C LEU A 638 -12.40 23.55 -38.31
N ALA A 639 -11.38 23.41 -39.16
CA ALA A 639 -11.19 24.24 -40.34
C ALA A 639 -12.34 24.08 -41.36
N GLN A 640 -12.81 22.85 -41.57
CA GLN A 640 -13.98 22.57 -42.41
C GLN A 640 -15.27 23.20 -41.83
N LEU A 641 -15.40 23.19 -40.50
CA LEU A 641 -16.51 23.82 -39.80
C LEU A 641 -16.44 25.35 -39.84
N ALA A 642 -15.24 25.94 -39.74
CA ALA A 642 -15.02 27.39 -39.83
C ALA A 642 -15.26 27.93 -41.24
N GLY A 643 -14.87 27.17 -42.28
CA GLY A 643 -15.07 27.55 -43.69
C GLY A 643 -16.51 27.42 -44.21
N SER A 644 -17.43 26.82 -43.44
CA SER A 644 -18.83 26.61 -43.81
C SER A 644 -19.78 27.69 -43.27
N VAL A 645 -19.32 28.93 -43.17
CA VAL A 645 -20.19 30.08 -42.85
C VAL A 645 -20.60 30.76 -44.15
N ALA A 646 -21.80 30.45 -44.63
CA ALA A 646 -22.60 31.29 -45.52
C ALA A 646 -23.98 31.49 -44.88
#